data_AF-G8ZSX4-F1
#
_entry.id   AF-G8ZSX4-F1
#
_cell.length_a   1.000
_cell.length_b   1.000
_cell.length_c   1.000
_cell.angle_alpha   90.00
_cell.angle_beta   90.00
_cell.angle_gamma   90.00
#
_symmetry.space_group_name_H-M   'P 1'
#
loop_
_entity.id
_entity.type
_entity.pdbx_description
1 polymer ?
#
loop_
_entity_poly.entity_id
_entity_poly.type
_entity_poly.pdbx_seq_one_letter_code
_entity_poly.pdbx_strand_id
1 'polypeptide(L)'
;MGLLSLGTPLEFLESRDQNENVRQNGVEQLLYVFQAASKRDNDPLYWGDEIEYMMVDFDDNKQNAMLDVTHDEVLTTLNTDEYALCAAHNVHFHPEYGRFMLEATPNVPFKGYPGEYIEFNMQQRRYVAGLAYDKLPKNGSERLELLTLAVFPRMGCTDSVNIPDVWKHKKNTASCSLFLPDEVINRHIRFPTLTKNIRTRRGEKVCIQVPMYKDRNTPEKDDTVRERDWFPREDKESKLASKPGFIYMDAMGFGMGCSCLQTTFQAPNLDKARILYDFFANFAPVTLALSAASPIFKGWLADQDVRWSVISDAVDDRTPQERSVQPLLPEYNKDGYGGIAPELYDKVQRIPKSRYSTVDLFLGGSKFFNRSYNDTEVPVNERVLNSLLENHIAPLDYDLAKHFAHLYIRDPLVIFQENIYQDNKTSTNHFENIQSTNWQTLRIKPPTQEAVPDNKDVPGWRVEFRPLEIQLTDFENAAYSIFTYLLAEYLLTFSEEVNPYMPMSQIWQNMETAHKRDALREEEFYWKDSFEADNGKTSELTINEIFHNKNNGIFAKFINPILCHKGFVHERWEELKESSEHLRLYYYLKLISNRASGKTPSIAKFLRDFVLDHKDYKQDSRVSKIINYDLLELCGRITRLDDSNGELTKLFGSEIATYLPRSKLKVKKN
;
A
#
# COMPACT_ATOMS: atom_id res chain seq x y z
N MET A 1 -11.76 7.91 -9.93
CA MET A 1 -12.36 6.58 -10.20
C MET A 1 -13.65 6.53 -9.40
N GLY A 2 -14.79 6.18 -9.97
CA GLY A 2 -16.03 5.95 -9.21
C GLY A 2 -16.15 4.48 -8.81
N LEU A 3 -17.35 4.04 -8.39
CA LEU A 3 -17.72 2.62 -8.32
C LEU A 3 -17.12 1.85 -9.50
N LEU A 4 -16.39 0.77 -9.19
CA LEU A 4 -15.77 -0.09 -10.21
C LEU A 4 -16.81 -0.53 -11.24
N SER A 5 -16.42 -0.56 -12.51
CA SER A 5 -17.33 -1.01 -13.57
C SER A 5 -17.68 -2.48 -13.39
N LEU A 6 -18.98 -2.78 -13.47
CA LEU A 6 -19.49 -4.14 -13.53
C LEU A 6 -19.18 -4.76 -14.91
N GLY A 7 -19.05 -6.09 -14.94
CA GLY A 7 -18.82 -6.87 -16.15
C GLY A 7 -18.83 -8.36 -15.82
N THR A 8 -18.70 -9.20 -16.85
CA THR A 8 -18.66 -10.66 -16.71
C THR A 8 -17.21 -11.13 -16.63
N PRO A 9 -16.68 -11.47 -15.42
CA PRO A 9 -15.30 -11.93 -15.31
C PRO A 9 -15.10 -13.31 -15.87
N LEU A 10 -13.95 -13.47 -16.53
CA LEU A 10 -13.44 -14.76 -16.94
C LEU A 10 -12.66 -15.42 -15.79
N GLU A 11 -12.95 -16.68 -15.56
CA GLU A 11 -12.16 -17.56 -14.70
C GLU A 11 -10.80 -17.84 -15.36
N PHE A 12 -9.76 -18.11 -14.57
CA PHE A 12 -8.38 -18.13 -15.08
C PHE A 12 -8.15 -19.11 -16.25
N LEU A 13 -8.79 -20.27 -16.22
CA LEU A 13 -8.62 -21.27 -17.29
C LEU A 13 -9.22 -20.81 -18.63
N GLU A 14 -10.24 -19.95 -18.60
CA GLU A 14 -10.84 -19.33 -19.78
C GLU A 14 -10.08 -18.05 -20.16
N SER A 15 -9.67 -17.26 -19.16
CA SER A 15 -9.02 -15.97 -19.37
C SER A 15 -7.58 -16.11 -19.90
N ARG A 16 -6.87 -17.20 -19.56
CA ARG A 16 -5.46 -17.39 -19.94
C ARG A 16 -5.23 -17.41 -21.46
N ASP A 17 -6.24 -17.82 -22.22
CA ASP A 17 -6.21 -17.83 -23.69
C ASP A 17 -6.18 -16.40 -24.27
N GLN A 18 -6.59 -15.40 -23.47
CA GLN A 18 -6.55 -13.99 -23.83
C GLN A 18 -5.29 -13.27 -23.34
N ASN A 19 -4.37 -13.95 -22.61
CA ASN A 19 -3.21 -13.29 -21.99
C ASN A 19 -2.36 -12.50 -23.01
N GLU A 20 -2.05 -13.11 -24.16
CA GLU A 20 -1.25 -12.46 -25.18
C GLU A 20 -2.03 -11.38 -25.95
N ASN A 21 -3.34 -11.57 -26.14
CA ASN A 21 -4.21 -10.56 -26.73
C ASN A 21 -4.25 -9.29 -25.85
N VAL A 22 -4.45 -9.43 -24.54
CA VAL A 22 -4.43 -8.31 -23.59
C VAL A 22 -3.06 -7.63 -23.59
N ARG A 23 -1.95 -8.39 -23.54
CA ARG A 23 -0.61 -7.81 -23.59
C ARG A 23 -0.36 -7.03 -24.87
N GLN A 24 -0.66 -7.60 -26.04
CA GLN A 24 -0.41 -6.94 -27.33
C GLN A 24 -1.22 -5.64 -27.46
N ASN A 25 -2.51 -5.68 -27.14
CA ASN A 25 -3.35 -4.48 -27.20
C ASN A 25 -2.96 -3.45 -26.12
N GLY A 26 -2.57 -3.89 -24.93
CA GLY A 26 -2.09 -3.01 -23.87
C GLY A 26 -0.82 -2.24 -24.26
N VAL A 27 0.11 -2.90 -24.97
CA VAL A 27 1.30 -2.23 -25.53
C VAL A 27 0.90 -1.18 -26.57
N GLU A 28 -0.03 -1.52 -27.47
CA GLU A 28 -0.50 -0.56 -28.48
C GLU A 28 -1.22 0.65 -27.85
N GLN A 29 -2.07 0.42 -26.85
CA GLN A 29 -2.71 1.47 -26.04
C GLN A 29 -1.67 2.38 -25.40
N LEU A 30 -0.64 1.79 -24.79
CA LEU A 30 0.47 2.54 -24.19
C LEU A 30 1.20 3.39 -25.23
N LEU A 31 1.49 2.85 -26.41
CA LEU A 31 2.11 3.62 -27.50
C LEU A 31 1.25 4.81 -27.94
N TYR A 32 -0.07 4.65 -28.02
CA TYR A 32 -0.98 5.78 -28.29
C TYR A 32 -1.01 6.82 -27.16
N VAL A 33 -0.91 6.40 -25.90
CA VAL A 33 -0.73 7.33 -24.77
C VAL A 33 0.57 8.12 -24.93
N PHE A 34 1.69 7.47 -25.25
CA PHE A 34 2.95 8.16 -25.48
C PHE A 34 2.88 9.10 -26.69
N GLN A 35 2.26 8.68 -27.80
CA GLN A 35 2.05 9.53 -28.97
C GLN A 35 1.26 10.81 -28.61
N ALA A 36 0.19 10.67 -27.83
CA ALA A 36 -0.67 11.78 -27.45
C ALA A 36 -0.02 12.70 -26.40
N ALA A 37 0.63 12.13 -25.38
CA ALA A 37 0.90 12.84 -24.13
C ALA A 37 2.38 12.99 -23.75
N SER A 38 3.33 12.37 -24.48
CA SER A 38 4.77 12.49 -24.17
C SER A 38 5.29 13.93 -24.19
N LYS A 39 4.71 14.78 -25.04
CA LYS A 39 5.08 16.20 -25.19
C LYS A 39 4.34 17.14 -24.24
N ARG A 40 3.54 16.61 -23.30
CA ARG A 40 2.93 17.44 -22.25
C ARG A 40 4.05 18.09 -21.42
N ASP A 41 3.91 19.38 -21.17
CA ASP A 41 4.83 20.13 -20.32
C ASP A 41 4.11 21.21 -19.50
N ASN A 42 4.74 21.68 -18.43
CA ASN A 42 4.19 22.68 -17.50
C ASN A 42 2.87 22.26 -16.84
N ASP A 43 2.64 20.95 -16.67
CA ASP A 43 1.54 20.49 -15.84
C ASP A 43 1.76 20.94 -14.38
N PRO A 44 0.75 21.49 -13.70
CA PRO A 44 0.90 21.91 -12.32
C PRO A 44 1.09 20.70 -11.39
N LEU A 45 1.72 20.94 -10.23
CA LEU A 45 1.80 19.96 -9.14
C LEU A 45 0.44 19.80 -8.48
N TYR A 46 -0.45 19.08 -9.16
CA TYR A 46 -1.62 18.47 -8.56
C TYR A 46 -1.22 17.23 -7.80
N TRP A 47 -1.80 17.01 -6.64
CA TRP A 47 -1.54 15.81 -5.86
C TRP A 47 -2.69 15.48 -4.93
N GLY A 48 -2.72 14.25 -4.43
CA GLY A 48 -3.75 13.81 -3.49
C GLY A 48 -3.27 12.61 -2.71
N ASP A 49 -3.86 12.43 -1.54
CA ASP A 49 -3.69 11.25 -0.71
C ASP A 49 -4.86 10.27 -0.90
N GLU A 50 -4.58 8.99 -0.67
CA GLU A 50 -5.57 7.92 -0.62
C GLU A 50 -5.41 7.24 0.75
N ILE A 51 -6.50 7.18 1.52
CA ILE A 51 -6.52 6.55 2.84
C ILE A 51 -7.54 5.43 2.89
N GLU A 52 -7.15 4.35 3.54
CA GLU A 52 -7.94 3.13 3.67
C GLU A 52 -8.36 2.95 5.13
N TYR A 53 -9.63 2.61 5.32
CA TYR A 53 -10.27 2.40 6.62
C TYR A 53 -10.71 0.96 6.77
N MET A 54 -10.86 0.53 8.02
CA MET A 54 -11.57 -0.70 8.41
C MET A 54 -12.80 -0.33 9.23
N MET A 55 -13.94 -0.90 8.86
CA MET A 55 -15.18 -0.89 9.61
C MET A 55 -15.14 -1.98 10.69
N VAL A 56 -15.40 -1.58 11.93
CA VAL A 56 -15.27 -2.45 13.12
C VAL A 56 -16.57 -2.45 13.92
N ASP A 57 -17.05 -3.65 14.25
CA ASP A 57 -18.20 -3.88 15.11
C ASP A 57 -17.74 -4.32 16.50
N PHE A 58 -18.05 -3.50 17.50
CA PHE A 58 -17.81 -3.76 18.92
C PHE A 58 -19.07 -4.38 19.54
N ASP A 59 -18.91 -5.58 20.09
CA ASP A 59 -19.83 -6.27 20.99
C ASP A 59 -19.29 -6.06 22.42
N ASP A 60 -19.78 -4.99 23.07
CA ASP A 60 -19.30 -4.54 24.38
C ASP A 60 -19.70 -5.57 25.47
N ASN A 61 -20.84 -6.24 25.28
CA ASN A 61 -21.33 -7.30 26.15
C ASN A 61 -20.42 -8.54 26.16
N LYS A 62 -19.88 -8.94 25.00
CA LYS A 62 -18.96 -10.08 24.88
C LYS A 62 -17.48 -9.67 24.89
N GLN A 63 -17.18 -8.37 24.99
CA GLN A 63 -15.85 -7.80 24.89
C GLN A 63 -15.11 -8.31 23.64
N ASN A 64 -15.78 -8.19 22.50
CA ASN A 64 -15.26 -8.63 21.22
C ASN A 64 -15.35 -7.49 20.19
N ALA A 65 -14.26 -7.27 19.46
CA ALA A 65 -14.24 -6.34 18.34
C ALA A 65 -13.97 -7.12 17.05
N MET A 66 -14.81 -6.92 16.06
CA MET A 66 -14.91 -7.73 14.84
C MET A 66 -14.77 -6.83 13.61
N LEU A 67 -14.29 -7.37 12.50
CA LEU A 67 -14.46 -6.72 11.21
C LEU A 67 -15.93 -6.75 10.82
N ASP A 68 -16.45 -5.60 10.42
CA ASP A 68 -17.83 -5.48 9.96
C ASP A 68 -17.94 -5.77 8.46
N VAL A 69 -18.55 -6.91 8.14
CA VAL A 69 -18.75 -7.40 6.77
C VAL A 69 -20.23 -7.39 6.36
N THR A 70 -21.09 -6.75 7.15
CA THR A 70 -22.54 -6.72 6.93
C THR A 70 -23.08 -5.36 6.49
N HIS A 71 -22.31 -4.28 6.68
CA HIS A 71 -22.71 -2.92 6.33
C HIS A 71 -21.94 -2.36 5.11
N ASP A 72 -21.55 -3.24 4.17
CA ASP A 72 -20.78 -2.86 2.98
C ASP A 72 -21.55 -1.99 1.97
N GLU A 73 -22.88 -1.97 2.10
CA GLU A 73 -23.78 -1.06 1.39
C GLU A 73 -23.48 0.44 1.63
N VAL A 74 -22.75 0.78 2.70
CA VAL A 74 -22.29 2.16 2.94
C VAL A 74 -21.53 2.73 1.75
N LEU A 75 -20.74 1.92 1.04
CA LEU A 75 -20.01 2.34 -0.16
C LEU A 75 -20.96 2.74 -1.29
N THR A 76 -22.04 1.99 -1.47
CA THR A 76 -23.08 2.32 -2.46
C THR A 76 -23.79 3.60 -2.07
N THR A 77 -24.18 3.74 -0.80
CA THR A 77 -24.83 4.94 -0.26
C THR A 77 -23.97 6.19 -0.47
N LEU A 78 -22.67 6.13 -0.16
CA LEU A 78 -21.72 7.24 -0.36
C LEU A 78 -21.55 7.66 -1.83
N ASN A 79 -21.70 6.72 -2.75
CA ASN A 79 -21.58 6.97 -4.19
C ASN A 79 -22.93 7.22 -4.90
N THR A 80 -24.05 7.19 -4.16
CA THR A 80 -25.39 7.38 -4.72
C THR A 80 -26.15 8.41 -3.87
N ASP A 81 -26.87 7.95 -2.84
CA ASP A 81 -27.76 8.78 -2.01
C ASP A 81 -27.02 9.94 -1.32
N GLU A 82 -25.78 9.72 -0.87
CA GLU A 82 -24.95 10.70 -0.18
C GLU A 82 -23.87 11.32 -1.09
N TYR A 83 -23.93 11.10 -2.41
CA TYR A 83 -22.92 11.64 -3.34
C TYR A 83 -22.85 13.17 -3.29
N ALA A 84 -24.00 13.85 -3.15
CA ALA A 84 -24.04 15.30 -3.02
C ALA A 84 -23.35 15.79 -1.73
N LEU A 85 -23.47 15.04 -0.63
CA LEU A 85 -22.77 15.33 0.62
C LEU A 85 -21.26 15.14 0.45
N CYS A 86 -20.84 14.05 -0.21
CA CYS A 86 -19.44 13.79 -0.52
C CYS A 86 -18.82 14.93 -1.34
N ALA A 87 -19.50 15.33 -2.43
CA ALA A 87 -19.07 16.44 -3.28
C ALA A 87 -18.99 17.78 -2.51
N ALA A 88 -19.98 18.08 -1.66
CA ALA A 88 -20.01 19.30 -0.84
C ALA A 88 -18.86 19.37 0.17
N HIS A 89 -18.36 18.23 0.63
CA HIS A 89 -17.22 18.11 1.55
C HIS A 89 -15.87 17.88 0.84
N ASN A 90 -15.86 17.88 -0.51
CA ASN A 90 -14.69 17.56 -1.33
C ASN A 90 -14.07 16.19 -1.00
N VAL A 91 -14.91 15.17 -0.82
CA VAL A 91 -14.48 13.80 -0.52
C VAL A 91 -15.07 12.84 -1.53
N HIS A 92 -14.38 11.72 -1.76
CA HIS A 92 -14.85 10.69 -2.68
C HIS A 92 -14.40 9.31 -2.19
N PHE A 93 -15.24 8.29 -2.38
CA PHE A 93 -15.07 6.96 -1.77
C PHE A 93 -15.04 5.84 -2.80
N HIS A 94 -14.14 4.88 -2.60
CA HIS A 94 -13.91 3.76 -3.51
C HIS A 94 -14.02 2.43 -2.76
N PRO A 95 -14.42 1.35 -3.45
CA PRO A 95 -14.35 0.00 -2.90
C PRO A 95 -12.90 -0.50 -2.87
N GLU A 96 -12.53 -1.15 -1.78
CA GLU A 96 -11.27 -1.90 -1.64
C GLU A 96 -11.51 -3.41 -1.55
N TYR A 97 -10.45 -4.22 -1.51
CA TYR A 97 -10.54 -5.68 -1.48
C TYR A 97 -11.38 -6.20 -0.31
N GLY A 98 -11.16 -5.65 0.90
CA GLY A 98 -11.91 -6.04 2.08
C GLY A 98 -13.35 -5.55 2.01
N ARG A 99 -14.32 -6.43 2.30
CA ARG A 99 -15.73 -6.03 2.44
C ARG A 99 -15.94 -5.02 3.57
N PHE A 100 -15.11 -5.12 4.58
CA PHE A 100 -15.05 -4.23 5.74
C PHE A 100 -14.22 -2.96 5.48
N MET A 101 -13.70 -2.74 4.25
CA MET A 101 -12.82 -1.61 3.94
C MET A 101 -13.54 -0.51 3.19
N LEU A 102 -13.14 0.73 3.48
CA LEU A 102 -13.44 1.91 2.67
C LEU A 102 -12.12 2.53 2.23
N GLU A 103 -12.00 2.93 0.97
CA GLU A 103 -10.94 3.85 0.54
C GLU A 103 -11.56 5.23 0.31
N ALA A 104 -10.84 6.29 0.68
CA ALA A 104 -11.30 7.65 0.44
C ALA A 104 -10.18 8.59 0.01
N THR A 105 -10.50 9.48 -0.92
CA THR A 105 -9.61 10.49 -1.52
C THR A 105 -10.24 11.87 -1.41
N PRO A 106 -9.49 12.98 -1.60
CA PRO A 106 -10.15 14.25 -1.89
C PRO A 106 -10.87 14.10 -3.25
N ASN A 107 -12.03 14.73 -3.42
CA ASN A 107 -12.77 14.67 -4.69
C ASN A 107 -12.04 15.44 -5.80
N VAL A 108 -11.39 16.55 -5.44
CA VAL A 108 -10.52 17.36 -6.30
C VAL A 108 -9.10 17.30 -5.76
N PRO A 109 -8.06 17.07 -6.60
CA PRO A 109 -6.68 17.06 -6.13
C PRO A 109 -6.27 18.40 -5.54
N PHE A 110 -5.38 18.37 -4.55
CA PHE A 110 -4.73 19.55 -4.02
C PHE A 110 -3.80 20.17 -5.07
N LYS A 111 -3.62 21.49 -5.02
CA LYS A 111 -2.72 22.24 -5.90
C LYS A 111 -1.69 22.98 -5.06
N GLY A 112 -0.40 22.73 -5.32
CA GLY A 112 0.68 23.31 -4.51
C GLY A 112 0.57 22.88 -3.04
N TYR A 113 0.95 23.76 -2.10
CA TYR A 113 0.94 23.46 -0.67
C TYR A 113 -0.42 23.84 -0.04
N PRO A 114 -1.28 22.87 0.34
CA PRO A 114 -2.60 23.15 0.89
C PRO A 114 -2.60 23.36 2.42
N GLY A 115 -1.44 23.24 3.09
CA GLY A 115 -1.33 23.37 4.54
C GLY A 115 -2.19 22.37 5.30
N GLU A 116 -2.86 22.85 6.34
CA GLU A 116 -3.71 22.03 7.21
C GLU A 116 -5.02 21.54 6.54
N TYR A 117 -5.31 21.97 5.31
CA TYR A 117 -6.50 21.52 4.60
C TYR A 117 -6.49 20.01 4.30
N ILE A 118 -5.32 19.37 4.20
CA ILE A 118 -5.24 17.91 4.00
C ILE A 118 -5.83 17.17 5.20
N GLU A 119 -5.37 17.51 6.41
CA GLU A 119 -5.89 16.93 7.66
C GLU A 119 -7.39 17.23 7.79
N PHE A 120 -7.80 18.46 7.47
CA PHE A 120 -9.21 18.82 7.48
C PHE A 120 -10.03 17.95 6.51
N ASN A 121 -9.54 17.72 5.29
CA ASN A 121 -10.21 16.89 4.29
C ASN A 121 -10.29 15.42 4.74
N MET A 122 -9.23 14.87 5.33
CA MET A 122 -9.27 13.52 5.95
C MET A 122 -10.32 13.43 7.07
N GLN A 123 -10.42 14.45 7.93
CA GLN A 123 -11.47 14.54 8.95
C GLN A 123 -12.87 14.59 8.31
N GLN A 124 -13.03 15.26 7.15
CA GLN A 124 -14.29 15.25 6.42
C GLN A 124 -14.62 13.87 5.86
N ARG A 125 -13.64 13.11 5.38
CA ARG A 125 -13.85 11.73 4.90
C ARG A 125 -14.36 10.86 6.04
N ARG A 126 -13.69 10.89 7.19
CA ARG A 126 -14.13 10.15 8.39
C ARG A 126 -15.52 10.58 8.85
N TYR A 127 -15.80 11.87 8.84
CA TYR A 127 -17.11 12.42 9.21
C TYR A 127 -18.23 11.96 8.28
N VAL A 128 -18.06 12.13 6.96
CA VAL A 128 -19.09 11.77 5.97
C VAL A 128 -19.31 10.26 5.94
N ALA A 129 -18.24 9.46 5.99
CA ALA A 129 -18.36 8.01 6.10
C ALA A 129 -19.06 7.60 7.40
N GLY A 130 -18.69 8.18 8.53
CA GLY A 130 -19.33 7.92 9.82
C GLY A 130 -20.82 8.25 9.81
N LEU A 131 -21.22 9.38 9.23
CA LEU A 131 -22.63 9.74 9.07
C LEU A 131 -23.41 8.73 8.22
N ALA A 132 -22.83 8.28 7.10
CA ALA A 132 -23.47 7.29 6.25
C ALA A 132 -23.56 5.92 6.95
N TYR A 133 -22.51 5.56 7.68
CA TYR A 133 -22.40 4.30 8.42
C TYR A 133 -23.39 4.24 9.60
N ASP A 134 -23.53 5.33 10.35
CA ASP A 134 -24.48 5.46 11.48
C ASP A 134 -25.95 5.41 11.04
N LYS A 135 -26.25 5.74 9.78
CA LYS A 135 -27.62 5.66 9.23
C LYS A 135 -28.04 4.23 8.90
N LEU A 136 -27.09 3.30 8.76
CA LEU A 136 -27.42 1.93 8.38
C LEU A 136 -28.08 1.17 9.55
N PRO A 137 -28.99 0.22 9.26
CA PRO A 137 -29.62 -0.58 10.30
C PRO A 137 -28.58 -1.39 11.06
N LYS A 138 -28.46 -1.19 12.37
CA LYS A 138 -27.43 -1.84 13.19
C LYS A 138 -27.44 -3.38 13.16
N ASN A 139 -28.55 -4.03 12.78
CA ASN A 139 -28.64 -5.48 12.58
C ASN A 139 -28.09 -6.38 13.73
N GLY A 140 -28.13 -5.88 14.96
CA GLY A 140 -27.61 -6.59 16.15
C GLY A 140 -26.22 -6.12 16.62
N SER A 141 -25.54 -5.26 15.85
CA SER A 141 -24.32 -4.56 16.24
C SER A 141 -24.61 -3.51 17.32
N GLU A 142 -23.78 -3.45 18.35
CA GLU A 142 -23.96 -2.50 19.46
C GLU A 142 -23.31 -1.16 19.09
N ARG A 143 -22.06 -1.22 18.66
CA ARG A 143 -21.24 -0.05 18.35
C ARG A 143 -20.37 -0.30 17.13
N LEU A 144 -20.57 0.56 16.13
CA LEU A 144 -19.83 0.52 14.87
C LEU A 144 -18.84 1.68 14.88
N GLU A 145 -17.58 1.41 14.51
CA GLU A 145 -16.55 2.43 14.40
C GLU A 145 -15.75 2.29 13.11
N LEU A 146 -15.28 3.43 12.59
CA LEU A 146 -14.41 3.49 11.43
C LEU A 146 -12.99 3.83 11.88
N LEU A 147 -12.07 2.88 11.73
CA LEU A 147 -10.68 3.01 12.17
C LEU A 147 -9.71 2.94 10.99
N THR A 148 -8.61 3.68 11.06
CA THR A 148 -7.51 3.58 10.10
C THR A 148 -6.44 2.66 10.68
N LEU A 149 -6.60 1.36 10.48
CA LEU A 149 -5.71 0.31 10.99
C LEU A 149 -4.90 -0.28 9.84
N ALA A 150 -3.58 -0.34 9.94
CA ALA A 150 -2.77 -1.00 8.90
C ALA A 150 -3.06 -2.51 8.81
N VAL A 151 -3.34 -3.15 9.94
CA VAL A 151 -3.74 -4.57 10.01
C VAL A 151 -4.79 -4.76 11.09
N PHE A 152 -5.81 -5.59 10.81
CA PHE A 152 -6.74 -6.04 11.84
C PHE A 152 -6.08 -7.17 12.66
N PRO A 153 -5.80 -6.99 13.97
CA PRO A 153 -4.91 -7.87 14.73
C PRO A 153 -5.37 -9.34 14.77
N ARG A 154 -6.68 -9.59 14.78
CA ARG A 154 -7.28 -10.94 14.84
C ARG A 154 -7.86 -11.44 13.51
N MET A 155 -7.37 -10.95 12.37
CA MET A 155 -7.86 -11.37 11.05
C MET A 155 -7.82 -12.91 10.92
N GLY A 156 -8.90 -13.54 10.47
CA GLY A 156 -8.99 -15.00 10.32
C GLY A 156 -8.99 -15.82 11.62
N CYS A 157 -9.14 -15.18 12.78
CA CYS A 157 -9.37 -15.88 14.04
C CYS A 157 -10.85 -16.21 14.25
N THR A 158 -11.15 -17.11 15.20
CA THR A 158 -12.54 -17.32 15.63
C THR A 158 -13.15 -16.01 16.16
N ASP A 159 -14.41 -15.77 15.79
CA ASP A 159 -15.20 -14.57 16.10
C ASP A 159 -14.54 -13.26 15.65
N SER A 160 -13.83 -13.26 14.51
CA SER A 160 -13.18 -12.06 13.96
C SER A 160 -14.04 -11.24 13.00
N VAL A 161 -15.22 -11.73 12.61
CA VAL A 161 -16.18 -11.07 11.71
C VAL A 161 -17.57 -11.12 12.34
N ASN A 162 -18.40 -10.12 12.09
CA ASN A 162 -19.74 -9.99 12.66
C ASN A 162 -20.81 -10.87 11.98
N ILE A 163 -20.44 -12.10 11.61
CA ILE A 163 -21.35 -13.12 11.08
C ILE A 163 -21.33 -14.34 12.02
N PRO A 164 -22.42 -14.61 12.75
CA PRO A 164 -22.52 -15.82 13.57
C PRO A 164 -22.39 -17.08 12.73
N ASP A 165 -21.66 -18.07 13.24
CA ASP A 165 -21.52 -19.40 12.61
C ASP A 165 -21.14 -19.35 11.10
N VAL A 166 -20.28 -18.41 10.68
CA VAL A 166 -19.95 -18.12 9.26
C VAL A 166 -19.60 -19.36 8.41
N TRP A 167 -19.13 -20.43 9.05
CA TRP A 167 -18.71 -21.69 8.42
C TRP A 167 -19.81 -22.76 8.27
N LYS A 168 -20.98 -22.61 8.92
CA LYS A 168 -21.96 -23.69 9.10
C LYS A 168 -22.68 -24.13 7.80
N HIS A 169 -22.82 -23.22 6.83
CA HIS A 169 -23.65 -23.46 5.65
C HIS A 169 -22.95 -23.12 4.32
N LYS A 170 -21.67 -22.74 4.35
CA LYS A 170 -21.01 -22.21 3.15
C LYS A 170 -19.51 -22.54 3.13
N LYS A 171 -19.05 -23.06 1.99
CA LYS A 171 -17.63 -23.17 1.69
C LYS A 171 -17.16 -21.86 1.06
N ASN A 172 -15.95 -21.45 1.41
CA ASN A 172 -15.26 -20.28 0.87
C ASN A 172 -14.49 -20.64 -0.41
N THR A 173 -15.21 -20.79 -1.53
CA THR A 173 -14.67 -21.32 -2.79
C THR A 173 -13.75 -20.37 -3.58
N ALA A 174 -13.76 -19.06 -3.29
CA ALA A 174 -12.84 -18.12 -3.92
C ALA A 174 -11.43 -18.33 -3.36
N SER A 175 -11.28 -18.15 -2.03
CA SER A 175 -9.99 -18.27 -1.34
C SER A 175 -9.56 -19.70 -1.06
N CYS A 176 -10.51 -20.59 -0.75
CA CYS A 176 -10.26 -21.91 -0.16
C CYS A 176 -9.42 -21.84 1.15
N SER A 177 -9.41 -20.69 1.82
CA SER A 177 -8.63 -20.44 3.04
C SER A 177 -9.07 -21.32 4.20
N LEU A 178 -8.15 -21.73 5.07
CA LEU A 178 -8.49 -22.32 6.37
C LEU A 178 -9.08 -21.29 7.36
N PHE A 179 -8.79 -20.01 7.18
CA PHE A 179 -8.99 -18.97 8.19
C PHE A 179 -10.02 -17.92 7.77
N LEU A 180 -10.05 -17.56 6.48
CA LEU A 180 -10.87 -16.45 5.98
C LEU A 180 -12.13 -16.97 5.27
N PRO A 181 -13.34 -16.66 5.78
CA PRO A 181 -14.55 -16.85 5.00
C PRO A 181 -14.54 -15.86 3.82
N ASP A 182 -15.14 -16.22 2.67
CA ASP A 182 -15.13 -15.31 1.50
C ASP A 182 -15.98 -14.04 1.74
N GLU A 183 -16.74 -13.98 2.83
CA GLU A 183 -17.41 -12.79 3.33
C GLU A 183 -16.46 -11.63 3.65
N VAL A 184 -15.16 -11.89 3.86
CA VAL A 184 -14.15 -10.83 3.99
C VAL A 184 -13.87 -10.12 2.66
N ILE A 185 -14.25 -10.72 1.53
CA ILE A 185 -14.01 -10.19 0.19
C ILE A 185 -15.17 -9.29 -0.22
N ASN A 186 -14.85 -8.09 -0.69
CA ASN A 186 -15.81 -7.14 -1.24
C ASN A 186 -16.65 -7.82 -2.36
N ARG A 187 -17.94 -7.47 -2.42
CA ARG A 187 -18.90 -8.11 -3.33
C ARG A 187 -18.65 -7.80 -4.80
N HIS A 188 -17.95 -6.71 -5.11
CA HIS A 188 -17.64 -6.39 -6.49
C HIS A 188 -16.80 -7.51 -7.13
N ILE A 189 -17.28 -8.04 -8.25
CA ILE A 189 -16.84 -9.34 -8.78
C ILE A 189 -15.35 -9.40 -9.14
N ARG A 190 -14.71 -8.24 -9.37
CA ARG A 190 -13.25 -8.10 -9.54
C ARG A 190 -12.46 -8.82 -8.43
N PHE A 191 -12.83 -8.62 -7.16
CA PHE A 191 -12.04 -9.09 -6.02
C PHE A 191 -12.07 -10.61 -5.79
N PRO A 192 -13.24 -11.29 -5.78
CA PRO A 192 -13.27 -12.75 -5.70
C PRO A 192 -12.68 -13.40 -6.96
N THR A 193 -12.86 -12.79 -8.15
CA THR A 193 -12.21 -13.27 -9.39
C THR A 193 -10.69 -13.22 -9.27
N LEU A 194 -10.12 -12.10 -8.81
CA LEU A 194 -8.69 -11.95 -8.60
C LEU A 194 -8.16 -12.99 -7.61
N THR A 195 -8.85 -13.18 -6.49
CA THR A 195 -8.51 -14.19 -5.47
C THR A 195 -8.44 -15.59 -6.07
N LYS A 196 -9.48 -15.98 -6.82
CA LYS A 196 -9.58 -17.30 -7.43
C LYS A 196 -8.57 -17.50 -8.58
N ASN A 197 -8.36 -16.47 -9.40
CA ASN A 197 -7.47 -16.54 -10.55
C ASN A 197 -6.00 -16.62 -10.12
N ILE A 198 -5.58 -15.89 -9.09
CA ILE A 198 -4.23 -16.03 -8.51
C ILE A 198 -4.01 -17.46 -8.01
N ARG A 199 -4.92 -18.01 -7.19
CA ARG A 199 -4.82 -19.37 -6.66
C ARG A 199 -4.78 -20.41 -7.79
N THR A 200 -5.61 -20.24 -8.82
CA THR A 200 -5.67 -21.16 -9.96
C THR A 200 -4.40 -21.08 -10.79
N ARG A 201 -3.91 -19.87 -11.11
CA ARG A 201 -2.64 -19.64 -11.82
C ARG A 201 -1.47 -20.26 -11.07
N ARG A 202 -1.35 -19.97 -9.78
CA ARG A 202 -0.28 -20.47 -8.91
C ARG A 202 -0.30 -22.00 -8.80
N GLY A 203 -1.48 -22.61 -8.84
CA GLY A 203 -1.68 -24.06 -8.67
C GLY A 203 -1.63 -24.52 -7.21
N GLU A 204 -1.51 -23.58 -6.28
CA GLU A 204 -1.46 -23.72 -4.83
C GLU A 204 -2.11 -22.47 -4.23
N LYS A 205 -2.54 -22.50 -2.97
CA LYS A 205 -2.85 -21.26 -2.25
C LYS A 205 -1.61 -20.35 -2.20
N VAL A 206 -1.87 -19.06 -2.05
CA VAL A 206 -0.83 -18.14 -1.59
C VAL A 206 -0.33 -18.60 -0.22
N CYS A 207 0.95 -18.39 0.05
CA CYS A 207 1.59 -18.89 1.27
C CYS A 207 2.41 -17.76 1.87
N ILE A 208 1.91 -17.21 2.97
CA ILE A 208 2.53 -16.10 3.67
C ILE A 208 3.10 -16.65 4.98
N GLN A 209 4.38 -16.37 5.23
CA GLN A 209 5.11 -16.84 6.41
C GLN A 209 5.72 -15.65 7.12
N VAL A 210 5.11 -15.24 8.23
CA VAL A 210 5.59 -14.11 9.03
C VAL A 210 6.32 -14.65 10.25
N PRO A 211 7.58 -14.25 10.53
CA PRO A 211 8.27 -14.63 11.75
C PRO A 211 7.40 -14.32 12.98
N MET A 212 7.21 -15.31 13.84
CA MET A 212 6.45 -15.15 15.08
C MET A 212 7.34 -14.54 16.16
N TYR A 213 6.82 -13.58 16.92
CA TYR A 213 7.51 -13.08 18.10
C TYR A 213 7.83 -14.25 19.05
N LYS A 214 9.02 -14.24 19.67
CA LYS A 214 9.49 -15.34 20.52
C LYS A 214 9.51 -14.93 21.98
N ASP A 215 8.34 -15.01 22.60
CA ASP A 215 8.16 -14.89 24.05
C ASP A 215 8.29 -16.25 24.76
N ARG A 216 8.37 -16.23 26.09
CA ARG A 216 8.67 -17.36 26.99
C ARG A 216 7.85 -18.62 26.73
N ASN A 217 6.54 -18.46 26.48
CA ASN A 217 5.58 -19.54 26.31
C ASN A 217 5.08 -19.64 24.86
N THR A 218 5.76 -19.00 23.90
CA THR A 218 5.34 -19.02 22.50
C THR A 218 5.42 -20.46 21.96
N PRO A 219 4.34 -21.00 21.39
CA PRO A 219 4.36 -22.30 20.73
C PRO A 219 5.44 -22.40 19.65
N GLU A 220 6.00 -23.60 19.48
CA GLU A 220 7.02 -23.84 18.47
C GLU A 220 6.49 -23.59 17.05
N LYS A 221 5.21 -23.92 16.83
CA LYS A 221 4.50 -23.81 15.56
C LYS A 221 3.20 -23.02 15.77
N ASP A 222 2.69 -22.47 14.68
CA ASP A 222 1.33 -21.94 14.63
C ASP A 222 0.31 -23.08 14.78
N ASP A 223 -0.14 -23.28 16.01
CA ASP A 223 -1.09 -24.31 16.44
C ASP A 223 -2.55 -24.02 15.99
N THR A 224 -2.79 -22.93 15.24
CA THR A 224 -4.10 -22.65 14.63
C THR A 224 -4.28 -23.35 13.28
N VAL A 225 -3.20 -23.89 12.71
CA VAL A 225 -3.24 -24.69 11.48
C VAL A 225 -3.89 -26.03 11.78
N ARG A 226 -5.10 -26.24 11.24
CA ARG A 226 -5.92 -27.43 11.46
C ARG A 226 -6.15 -28.19 10.16
N GLU A 227 -6.48 -29.47 10.29
CA GLU A 227 -6.94 -30.27 9.16
C GLU A 227 -8.39 -29.94 8.82
N ARG A 228 -8.73 -30.04 7.54
CA ARG A 228 -10.07 -29.83 6.98
C ARG A 228 -10.20 -30.67 5.70
N ASP A 229 -11.43 -31.07 5.35
CA ASP A 229 -11.70 -31.90 4.17
C ASP A 229 -12.77 -31.28 3.25
N TRP A 230 -12.74 -29.96 3.06
CA TRP A 230 -13.65 -29.25 2.16
C TRP A 230 -13.13 -29.20 0.73
N PHE A 231 -11.81 -29.06 0.57
CA PHE A 231 -11.11 -28.88 -0.69
C PHE A 231 -9.94 -29.89 -0.79
N PRO A 232 -10.02 -30.90 -1.68
CA PRO A 232 -9.09 -32.04 -1.70
C PRO A 232 -7.60 -31.72 -1.84
N ARG A 233 -7.27 -30.56 -2.43
CA ARG A 233 -5.91 -30.07 -2.62
C ARG A 233 -5.57 -29.02 -1.56
N GLU A 234 -6.29 -27.89 -1.58
CA GLU A 234 -5.97 -26.71 -0.77
C GLU A 234 -5.93 -26.99 0.74
N ASP A 235 -6.79 -27.87 1.25
CA ASP A 235 -6.80 -28.16 2.69
C ASP A 235 -5.58 -29.00 3.14
N LYS A 236 -4.96 -29.76 2.23
CA LYS A 236 -3.73 -30.52 2.51
C LYS A 236 -2.48 -29.63 2.48
N GLU A 237 -2.51 -28.56 1.69
CA GLU A 237 -1.35 -27.66 1.51
C GLU A 237 -0.94 -26.99 2.82
N SER A 238 -1.90 -26.55 3.65
CA SER A 238 -1.59 -25.70 4.80
C SER A 238 -0.67 -26.34 5.83
N LYS A 239 -0.87 -27.64 6.11
CA LYS A 239 -0.01 -28.39 7.03
C LYS A 239 1.41 -28.54 6.48
N LEU A 240 1.55 -28.73 5.16
CA LEU A 240 2.84 -28.88 4.49
C LEU A 240 3.57 -27.55 4.33
N ALA A 241 2.82 -26.48 4.07
CA ALA A 241 3.36 -25.14 3.86
C ALA A 241 3.79 -24.48 5.17
N SER A 242 3.03 -24.66 6.27
CA SER A 242 3.31 -24.05 7.57
C SER A 242 4.70 -24.43 8.13
N LYS A 243 5.39 -23.48 8.76
CA LYS A 243 6.75 -23.67 9.29
C LYS A 243 6.81 -23.40 10.81
N PRO A 244 7.66 -24.11 11.57
CA PRO A 244 7.97 -23.76 12.96
C PRO A 244 8.47 -22.32 13.06
N GLY A 245 7.94 -21.58 14.03
CA GLY A 245 8.31 -20.20 14.30
C GLY A 245 7.75 -19.15 13.35
N PHE A 246 6.82 -19.52 12.47
CA PHE A 246 6.13 -18.59 11.58
C PHE A 246 4.63 -18.62 11.82
N ILE A 247 4.01 -17.44 11.77
CA ILE A 247 2.56 -17.25 11.63
C ILE A 247 2.23 -17.61 10.18
N TYR A 248 1.34 -18.60 9.99
CA TYR A 248 0.96 -19.07 8.67
C TYR A 248 -0.35 -18.43 8.20
N MET A 249 -0.34 -17.80 7.02
CA MET A 249 -1.52 -17.19 6.40
C MET A 249 -1.63 -17.66 4.94
N ASP A 250 -2.85 -17.92 4.46
CA ASP A 250 -3.08 -18.72 3.24
C ASP A 250 -4.06 -18.11 2.24
N ALA A 251 -4.34 -16.80 2.35
CA ALA A 251 -5.30 -16.13 1.50
C ALA A 251 -5.02 -14.66 1.29
N MET A 252 -5.47 -14.16 0.14
CA MET A 252 -5.27 -12.79 -0.33
C MET A 252 -5.75 -11.73 0.68
N GLY A 253 -6.83 -12.00 1.41
CA GLY A 253 -7.37 -11.08 2.42
C GLY A 253 -6.48 -10.86 3.65
N PHE A 254 -5.45 -11.68 3.88
CA PHE A 254 -4.46 -11.34 4.91
C PHE A 254 -3.54 -10.18 4.51
N GLY A 255 -3.36 -9.97 3.20
CA GLY A 255 -2.55 -8.88 2.67
C GLY A 255 -3.39 -7.74 2.11
N MET A 256 -4.21 -8.00 1.09
CA MET A 256 -5.08 -6.96 0.50
C MET A 256 -6.23 -6.55 1.43
N GLY A 257 -6.43 -7.25 2.55
CA GLY A 257 -7.30 -6.80 3.64
C GLY A 257 -6.58 -5.96 4.70
N CYS A 258 -5.30 -5.61 4.49
CA CYS A 258 -4.59 -4.56 5.23
C CYS A 258 -4.87 -3.18 4.61
N SER A 259 -4.54 -2.13 5.34
CA SER A 259 -4.72 -0.74 4.88
C SER A 259 -3.39 0.02 4.76
N CYS A 260 -3.37 1.04 3.90
CA CYS A 260 -2.22 1.91 3.68
C CYS A 260 -2.56 3.39 3.45
N LEU A 261 -1.51 4.21 3.50
CA LEU A 261 -1.54 5.59 3.03
C LEU A 261 -0.79 5.65 1.70
N GLN A 262 -1.44 6.19 0.67
CA GLN A 262 -0.80 6.43 -0.63
C GLN A 262 -0.86 7.92 -0.96
N THR A 263 0.13 8.41 -1.72
CA THR A 263 0.11 9.77 -2.25
C THR A 263 0.48 9.77 -3.72
N THR A 264 -0.28 10.48 -4.55
CA THR A 264 -0.04 10.59 -5.99
C THR A 264 0.28 12.02 -6.37
N PHE A 265 1.38 12.24 -7.08
CA PHE A 265 1.87 13.54 -7.52
C PHE A 265 1.90 13.64 -9.04
N GLN A 266 1.35 14.71 -9.60
CA GLN A 266 1.52 15.06 -11.01
C GLN A 266 2.81 15.86 -11.19
N ALA A 267 3.70 15.37 -12.05
CA ALA A 267 4.90 16.09 -12.43
C ALA A 267 4.64 16.99 -13.65
N PRO A 268 5.47 18.01 -13.92
CA PRO A 268 5.30 18.91 -15.05
C PRO A 268 5.28 18.24 -16.43
N ASN A 269 6.01 17.14 -16.59
CA ASN A 269 6.15 16.37 -17.81
C ASN A 269 6.68 14.96 -17.51
N LEU A 270 6.83 14.12 -18.54
CA LEU A 270 7.34 12.76 -18.43
C LEU A 270 8.75 12.71 -17.79
N ASP A 271 9.66 13.59 -18.20
CA ASP A 271 11.05 13.56 -17.71
C ASP A 271 11.13 13.89 -16.21
N LYS A 272 10.36 14.88 -15.76
CA LYS A 272 10.22 15.21 -14.34
C LYS A 272 9.47 14.11 -13.56
N ALA A 273 8.55 13.39 -14.19
CA ALA A 273 7.93 12.21 -13.57
C ALA A 273 8.93 11.07 -13.38
N ARG A 274 9.82 10.82 -14.36
CA ARG A 274 10.86 9.79 -14.27
C ARG A 274 11.84 10.07 -13.14
N ILE A 275 12.36 11.29 -13.04
CA ILE A 275 13.30 11.63 -11.94
C ILE A 275 12.61 11.60 -10.57
N LEU A 276 11.33 11.96 -10.48
CA LEU A 276 10.55 11.84 -9.24
C LEU A 276 10.34 10.39 -8.81
N TYR A 277 10.02 9.52 -9.75
CA TYR A 277 9.96 8.08 -9.50
C TYR A 277 11.32 7.56 -9.01
N ASP A 278 12.39 7.89 -9.71
CA ASP A 278 13.74 7.42 -9.36
C ASP A 278 14.20 7.96 -8.00
N PHE A 279 13.87 9.20 -7.66
CA PHE A 279 14.15 9.81 -6.35
C PHE A 279 13.48 9.08 -5.21
N PHE A 280 12.20 8.72 -5.36
CA PHE A 280 11.47 8.06 -4.29
C PHE A 280 11.87 6.60 -4.06
N ALA A 281 12.67 5.99 -4.93
CA ALA A 281 12.96 4.55 -4.87
C ALA A 281 13.55 4.13 -3.51
N ASN A 282 14.55 4.86 -2.99
CA ASN A 282 15.14 4.56 -1.69
C ASN A 282 14.42 5.22 -0.49
N PHE A 283 13.58 6.22 -0.73
CA PHE A 283 12.69 6.74 0.33
C PHE A 283 11.64 5.70 0.71
N ALA A 284 11.28 4.80 -0.20
CA ALA A 284 10.26 3.80 0.06
C ALA A 284 10.56 2.88 1.26
N PRO A 285 11.71 2.17 1.33
CA PRO A 285 12.03 1.36 2.51
C PRO A 285 12.19 2.18 3.79
N VAL A 286 12.83 3.36 3.70
CA VAL A 286 13.06 4.24 4.85
C VAL A 286 11.75 4.71 5.47
N THR A 287 10.78 5.09 4.63
CA THR A 287 9.47 5.54 5.11
C THR A 287 8.53 4.39 5.48
N LEU A 288 8.71 3.19 4.91
CA LEU A 288 8.05 1.97 5.38
C LEU A 288 8.43 1.69 6.84
N ALA A 289 9.73 1.72 7.17
CA ALA A 289 10.21 1.56 8.54
C ALA A 289 9.73 2.70 9.47
N LEU A 290 9.78 3.96 9.01
CA LEU A 290 9.30 5.12 9.78
C LEU A 290 7.81 5.05 10.12
N SER A 291 6.99 4.55 9.20
CA SER A 291 5.54 4.51 9.33
C SER A 291 5.01 3.23 9.97
N ALA A 292 5.87 2.29 10.36
CA ALA A 292 5.50 0.96 10.84
C ALA A 292 4.31 0.93 11.81
N ALA A 293 3.28 0.14 11.48
CA ALA A 293 1.99 0.07 12.16
C ALA A 293 1.37 -1.35 12.20
N SER A 294 2.11 -2.39 11.77
CA SER A 294 1.58 -3.75 11.62
C SER A 294 2.36 -4.83 12.40
N PRO A 295 2.32 -4.81 13.75
CA PRO A 295 3.09 -5.74 14.59
C PRO A 295 2.37 -7.07 14.88
N ILE A 296 1.10 -7.19 14.49
CA ILE A 296 0.23 -8.32 14.86
C ILE A 296 -0.48 -8.84 13.61
N PHE A 297 -0.38 -10.16 13.37
CA PHE A 297 -1.08 -10.84 12.29
C PHE A 297 -1.77 -12.09 12.81
N LYS A 298 -3.02 -12.31 12.39
CA LYS A 298 -3.79 -13.53 12.68
C LYS A 298 -3.80 -13.94 14.17
N GLY A 299 -3.91 -12.96 15.07
CA GLY A 299 -3.95 -13.17 16.51
C GLY A 299 -2.60 -13.47 17.15
N TRP A 300 -1.50 -13.15 16.46
CA TRP A 300 -0.14 -13.38 16.94
C TRP A 300 0.71 -12.11 16.83
N LEU A 301 1.50 -11.82 17.86
CA LEU A 301 2.62 -10.89 17.73
C LEU A 301 3.63 -11.45 16.72
N ALA A 302 3.99 -10.63 15.74
CA ALA A 302 5.00 -10.94 14.74
C ALA A 302 6.36 -10.37 15.13
N ASP A 303 7.44 -10.96 14.62
CA ASP A 303 8.81 -10.42 14.69
C ASP A 303 9.13 -9.55 13.46
N GLN A 304 8.12 -8.82 13.00
CA GLN A 304 8.18 -7.75 12.01
C GLN A 304 7.17 -6.66 12.39
N ASP A 305 7.34 -5.44 11.89
CA ASP A 305 6.50 -4.29 12.26
C ASP A 305 5.68 -3.69 11.10
N VAL A 306 5.78 -4.25 9.88
CA VAL A 306 5.14 -3.71 8.67
C VAL A 306 4.39 -4.76 7.86
N ARG A 307 3.43 -4.33 7.04
CA ARG A 307 2.56 -5.22 6.24
C ARG A 307 3.17 -5.73 4.93
N TRP A 308 4.26 -5.13 4.46
CA TRP A 308 4.66 -5.21 3.05
C TRP A 308 4.87 -6.65 2.53
N SER A 309 5.62 -7.49 3.26
CA SER A 309 5.84 -8.90 2.91
C SER A 309 4.53 -9.71 2.88
N VAL A 310 3.61 -9.41 3.80
CA VAL A 310 2.29 -10.07 3.87
C VAL A 310 1.48 -9.76 2.62
N ILE A 311 1.44 -8.50 2.17
CA ILE A 311 0.73 -8.13 0.94
C ILE A 311 1.44 -8.69 -0.31
N SER A 312 2.77 -8.63 -0.35
CA SER A 312 3.59 -9.22 -1.41
C SER A 312 3.21 -10.69 -1.65
N ASP A 313 3.17 -11.49 -0.58
CA ASP A 313 2.89 -12.91 -0.65
C ASP A 313 1.39 -13.21 -0.86
N ALA A 314 0.49 -12.33 -0.40
CA ALA A 314 -0.96 -12.47 -0.52
C ALA A 314 -1.48 -12.42 -1.97
N VAL A 315 -0.71 -11.84 -2.90
CA VAL A 315 -1.03 -11.81 -4.33
C VAL A 315 0.10 -12.36 -5.20
N ASP A 316 1.00 -13.17 -4.61
CA ASP A 316 2.05 -13.84 -5.35
C ASP A 316 1.47 -14.97 -6.21
N ASP A 317 1.26 -14.69 -7.48
CA ASP A 317 0.69 -15.62 -8.45
C ASP A 317 1.74 -16.58 -9.05
N ARG A 318 3.02 -16.47 -8.65
CA ARG A 318 4.10 -17.28 -9.20
C ARG A 318 3.91 -18.77 -8.90
N THR A 319 3.92 -19.56 -9.95
CA THR A 319 3.98 -21.02 -9.90
C THR A 319 5.27 -21.51 -9.22
N PRO A 320 5.32 -22.75 -8.70
CA PRO A 320 6.57 -23.36 -8.23
C PRO A 320 7.71 -23.27 -9.26
N GLN A 321 7.40 -23.44 -10.56
CA GLN A 321 8.37 -23.30 -11.64
C GLN A 321 8.96 -21.88 -11.72
N GLU A 322 8.11 -20.84 -11.71
CA GLU A 322 8.57 -19.43 -11.70
C GLU A 322 9.38 -19.08 -10.44
N ARG A 323 9.07 -19.74 -9.31
CA ARG A 323 9.81 -19.61 -8.04
C ARG A 323 11.07 -20.49 -7.96
N SER A 324 11.26 -21.41 -8.91
CA SER A 324 12.31 -22.43 -8.91
C SER A 324 12.31 -23.31 -7.64
N VAL A 325 11.11 -23.74 -7.21
CA VAL A 325 10.91 -24.67 -6.09
C VAL A 325 10.02 -25.83 -6.51
N GLN A 326 10.05 -26.92 -5.74
CA GLN A 326 9.14 -28.04 -5.98
C GLN A 326 7.70 -27.69 -5.56
N PRO A 327 6.68 -28.19 -6.27
CA PRO A 327 5.29 -28.11 -5.82
C PRO A 327 5.12 -28.85 -4.49
N LEU A 328 4.27 -28.32 -3.60
CA LEU A 328 3.95 -28.94 -2.30
C LEU A 328 3.25 -30.29 -2.47
N LEU A 329 2.39 -30.39 -3.49
CA LEU A 329 1.62 -31.59 -3.83
C LEU A 329 1.80 -31.89 -5.34
N PRO A 330 2.88 -32.58 -5.73
CA PRO A 330 3.19 -32.87 -7.13
C PRO A 330 2.09 -33.65 -7.88
N GLU A 331 1.26 -34.42 -7.16
CA GLU A 331 0.12 -35.13 -7.73
C GLU A 331 -1.00 -34.20 -8.24
N TYR A 332 -1.08 -32.97 -7.73
CA TYR A 332 -2.07 -31.97 -8.15
C TYR A 332 -1.46 -30.83 -8.97
N ASN A 333 -0.19 -30.49 -8.74
CA ASN A 333 0.54 -29.46 -9.47
C ASN A 333 1.76 -30.10 -10.14
N LYS A 334 1.49 -30.98 -11.12
CA LYS A 334 2.52 -31.76 -11.80
C LYS A 334 3.52 -30.83 -12.49
N ASP A 335 4.80 -31.09 -12.27
CA ASP A 335 5.93 -30.33 -12.81
C ASP A 335 5.95 -28.84 -12.40
N GLY A 336 5.06 -28.40 -11.49
CA GLY A 336 5.10 -27.09 -10.85
C GLY A 336 4.62 -25.91 -11.71
N TYR A 337 3.90 -26.15 -12.82
CA TYR A 337 3.42 -25.10 -13.73
C TYR A 337 2.06 -24.49 -13.36
N GLY A 338 1.41 -24.99 -12.30
CA GLY A 338 0.11 -24.51 -11.84
C GLY A 338 -0.94 -24.48 -12.95
N GLY A 339 -1.58 -23.32 -13.12
CA GLY A 339 -2.62 -23.09 -14.13
C GLY A 339 -2.09 -22.65 -15.50
N ILE A 340 -0.78 -22.51 -15.69
CA ILE A 340 -0.22 -22.09 -16.99
C ILE A 340 -0.59 -23.09 -18.08
N ALA A 341 -0.88 -22.61 -19.29
CA ALA A 341 -1.24 -23.46 -20.41
C ALA A 341 -0.03 -24.32 -20.87
N PRO A 342 -0.18 -25.63 -21.11
CA PRO A 342 0.94 -26.53 -21.46
C PRO A 342 1.81 -26.07 -22.62
N GLU A 343 1.20 -25.48 -23.65
CA GLU A 343 1.87 -24.93 -24.83
C GLU A 343 2.77 -23.72 -24.54
N LEU A 344 2.72 -23.17 -23.32
CA LEU A 344 3.55 -22.06 -22.86
C LEU A 344 4.67 -22.48 -21.90
N TYR A 345 4.80 -23.77 -21.55
CA TYR A 345 5.78 -24.23 -20.55
C TYR A 345 7.22 -23.86 -20.91
N ASP A 346 7.59 -23.95 -22.19
CA ASP A 346 8.93 -23.58 -22.68
C ASP A 346 9.22 -22.07 -22.61
N LYS A 347 8.19 -21.24 -22.39
CA LYS A 347 8.31 -19.78 -22.26
C LYS A 347 8.28 -19.32 -20.80
N VAL A 348 8.05 -20.23 -19.85
CA VAL A 348 8.05 -19.88 -18.42
C VAL A 348 9.47 -19.58 -17.98
N GLN A 349 9.65 -18.39 -17.39
CA GLN A 349 10.92 -17.93 -16.85
C GLN A 349 10.89 -17.91 -15.33
N ARG A 350 12.07 -17.97 -14.70
CA ARG A 350 12.21 -17.70 -13.28
C ARG A 350 11.88 -16.23 -13.02
N ILE A 351 11.11 -15.96 -11.96
CA ILE A 351 10.75 -14.61 -11.55
C ILE A 351 11.08 -14.41 -10.06
N PRO A 352 12.06 -13.55 -9.72
CA PRO A 352 12.60 -13.48 -8.36
C PRO A 352 11.63 -12.89 -7.33
N LYS A 353 10.71 -12.00 -7.74
CA LYS A 353 9.77 -11.32 -6.84
C LYS A 353 8.31 -11.53 -7.24
N SER A 354 7.41 -11.37 -6.26
CA SER A 354 5.97 -11.26 -6.50
C SER A 354 5.66 -10.05 -7.40
N ARG A 355 4.50 -10.07 -8.07
CA ARG A 355 3.97 -8.91 -8.80
C ARG A 355 3.59 -7.75 -7.88
N TYR A 356 3.43 -8.02 -6.59
CA TYR A 356 3.45 -7.02 -5.54
C TYR A 356 4.83 -7.04 -4.88
N SER A 357 5.69 -6.06 -5.14
CA SER A 357 7.05 -6.03 -4.58
C SER A 357 7.73 -4.68 -4.73
N THR A 358 8.90 -4.47 -4.15
CA THR A 358 9.68 -3.24 -4.35
C THR A 358 9.94 -2.96 -5.83
N VAL A 359 10.00 -1.69 -6.22
CA VAL A 359 10.40 -1.27 -7.57
C VAL A 359 11.62 -2.04 -8.08
N ASP A 360 11.54 -2.45 -9.34
CA ASP A 360 12.55 -3.31 -9.98
C ASP A 360 13.66 -2.54 -10.69
N LEU A 361 13.30 -1.41 -11.30
CA LEU A 361 14.16 -0.66 -12.20
C LEU A 361 13.94 0.84 -11.98
N PHE A 362 15.04 1.58 -11.93
CA PHE A 362 15.00 3.00 -12.25
C PHE A 362 14.58 3.19 -13.70
N LEU A 363 13.78 4.22 -13.94
CA LEU A 363 13.33 4.61 -15.27
C LEU A 363 14.42 5.34 -16.04
N GLY A 364 15.34 6.02 -15.35
CA GLY A 364 16.44 6.75 -15.97
C GLY A 364 15.97 7.95 -16.78
N GLY A 365 16.78 8.34 -17.78
CA GLY A 365 16.50 9.51 -18.64
C GLY A 365 16.95 10.85 -18.05
N SER A 366 17.65 10.85 -16.91
CA SER A 366 18.27 12.03 -16.31
C SER A 366 19.81 11.99 -16.46
N LYS A 367 20.46 13.15 -16.32
CA LYS A 367 21.93 13.28 -16.45
C LYS A 367 22.74 12.49 -15.42
N PHE A 368 22.13 12.14 -14.28
CA PHE A 368 22.78 11.39 -13.21
C PHE A 368 22.60 9.87 -13.35
N PHE A 369 21.71 9.42 -14.23
CA PHE A 369 21.39 8.01 -14.38
C PHE A 369 22.52 7.27 -15.10
N ASN A 370 22.88 6.11 -14.54
CA ASN A 370 23.67 5.10 -15.22
C ASN A 370 22.95 3.75 -15.12
N ARG A 371 22.88 3.02 -16.24
CA ARG A 371 22.24 1.70 -16.30
C ARG A 371 22.83 0.70 -15.31
N SER A 372 24.08 0.89 -14.88
CA SER A 372 24.72 0.06 -13.85
C SER A 372 24.03 0.12 -12.49
N TYR A 373 23.18 1.11 -12.20
CA TYR A 373 22.39 1.14 -10.97
C TYR A 373 21.23 0.13 -10.97
N ASN A 374 20.79 -0.31 -12.15
CA ASN A 374 19.84 -1.40 -12.29
C ASN A 374 20.60 -2.74 -12.28
N ASP A 375 21.17 -3.08 -11.12
CA ASP A 375 22.14 -4.15 -10.89
C ASP A 375 21.54 -5.48 -10.37
N THR A 376 20.22 -5.61 -10.41
CA THR A 376 19.48 -6.78 -9.94
C THR A 376 18.94 -7.65 -11.09
N GLU A 377 18.57 -8.89 -10.78
CA GLU A 377 17.92 -9.78 -11.75
C GLU A 377 16.46 -9.33 -11.99
N VAL A 378 16.22 -8.75 -13.16
CA VAL A 378 14.89 -8.27 -13.56
C VAL A 378 14.53 -8.90 -14.91
N PRO A 379 13.78 -10.02 -14.92
CA PRO A 379 13.33 -10.66 -16.14
C PRO A 379 12.42 -9.72 -16.95
N VAL A 380 12.47 -9.81 -18.27
CA VAL A 380 11.69 -8.95 -19.17
C VAL A 380 10.96 -9.77 -20.22
N ASN A 381 9.87 -9.23 -20.73
CA ASN A 381 9.21 -9.75 -21.92
C ASN A 381 9.89 -9.16 -23.16
N GLU A 382 10.79 -9.93 -23.78
CA GLU A 382 11.59 -9.48 -24.94
C GLU A 382 10.73 -9.04 -26.13
N ARG A 383 9.57 -9.68 -26.36
CA ARG A 383 8.65 -9.28 -27.43
C ARG A 383 8.08 -7.88 -27.18
N VAL A 384 7.73 -7.59 -25.92
CA VAL A 384 7.23 -6.27 -25.52
C VAL A 384 8.35 -5.23 -25.58
N LEU A 385 9.55 -5.56 -25.08
CA LEU A 385 10.71 -4.69 -25.16
C LEU A 385 10.98 -4.25 -26.60
N ASN A 386 11.06 -5.20 -27.54
CA ASN A 386 11.29 -4.92 -28.94
C ASN A 386 10.15 -4.09 -29.56
N SER A 387 8.89 -4.39 -29.21
CA SER A 387 7.73 -3.60 -29.70
C SER A 387 7.76 -2.14 -29.21
N LEU A 388 8.24 -1.89 -28.00
CA LEU A 388 8.35 -0.54 -27.45
C LEU A 388 9.53 0.25 -28.03
N LEU A 389 10.62 -0.43 -28.39
CA LEU A 389 11.80 0.17 -29.02
C LEU A 389 11.58 0.43 -30.52
N GLU A 390 11.02 -0.54 -31.23
CA GLU A 390 10.89 -0.55 -32.68
C GLU A 390 9.41 -0.54 -33.09
N ASN A 391 8.84 0.66 -33.23
CA ASN A 391 7.48 0.86 -33.73
C ASN A 391 7.35 2.18 -34.50
N HIS A 392 6.19 2.38 -35.15
CA HIS A 392 5.92 3.57 -35.96
C HIS A 392 5.03 4.61 -35.24
N ILE A 393 4.66 4.38 -33.97
CA ILE A 393 3.72 5.21 -33.21
C ILE A 393 4.47 6.16 -32.27
N ALA A 394 5.24 5.60 -31.33
CA ALA A 394 6.05 6.30 -30.34
C ALA A 394 7.19 5.40 -29.82
N PRO A 395 8.35 5.33 -30.50
CA PRO A 395 9.53 4.64 -30.00
C PRO A 395 9.97 5.17 -28.62
N LEU A 396 10.21 4.27 -27.68
CA LEU A 396 10.70 4.60 -26.34
C LEU A 396 12.23 4.43 -26.23
N ASP A 397 12.86 5.13 -25.29
CA ASP A 397 14.23 4.80 -24.91
C ASP A 397 14.29 3.44 -24.20
N TYR A 398 15.46 2.82 -24.26
CA TYR A 398 15.68 1.46 -23.75
C TYR A 398 15.29 1.30 -22.28
N ASP A 399 15.62 2.25 -21.41
CA ASP A 399 15.45 2.08 -19.96
C ASP A 399 13.96 2.17 -19.58
N LEU A 400 13.21 3.10 -20.19
CA LEU A 400 11.76 3.16 -20.03
C LEU A 400 11.04 1.96 -20.68
N ALA A 401 11.50 1.52 -21.86
CA ALA A 401 10.98 0.32 -22.51
C ALA A 401 11.19 -0.94 -21.65
N LYS A 402 12.37 -1.06 -21.00
CA LYS A 402 12.70 -2.17 -20.10
C LYS A 402 11.78 -2.20 -18.88
N HIS A 403 11.44 -1.05 -18.30
CA HIS A 403 10.47 -0.97 -17.21
C HIS A 403 9.13 -1.61 -17.60
N PHE A 404 8.51 -1.18 -18.69
CA PHE A 404 7.24 -1.77 -19.14
C PHE A 404 7.41 -3.23 -19.56
N ALA A 405 8.49 -3.60 -20.25
CA ALA A 405 8.75 -4.99 -20.62
C ALA A 405 8.83 -5.92 -19.38
N HIS A 406 9.33 -5.43 -18.25
CA HIS A 406 9.29 -6.16 -16.99
C HIS A 406 7.86 -6.34 -16.47
N LEU A 407 7.03 -5.28 -16.43
CA LEU A 407 5.64 -5.40 -15.97
C LEU A 407 4.84 -6.44 -16.79
N TYR A 408 5.17 -6.56 -18.08
CA TYR A 408 4.53 -7.46 -19.04
C TYR A 408 5.06 -8.91 -19.03
N ILE A 409 5.93 -9.28 -18.08
CA ILE A 409 6.20 -10.71 -17.79
C ILE A 409 5.00 -11.38 -17.09
N ARG A 410 4.07 -10.57 -16.54
CA ARG A 410 2.90 -11.06 -15.82
C ARG A 410 1.74 -11.36 -16.75
N ASP A 411 0.93 -12.32 -16.33
CA ASP A 411 -0.36 -12.56 -16.95
C ASP A 411 -1.43 -11.61 -16.38
N PRO A 412 -2.43 -11.21 -17.18
CA PRO A 412 -3.63 -10.54 -16.68
C PRO A 412 -4.42 -11.52 -15.79
N LEU A 413 -4.95 -11.02 -14.67
CA LEU A 413 -5.65 -11.83 -13.67
C LEU A 413 -7.15 -11.58 -13.60
N VAL A 414 -7.63 -10.46 -14.14
CA VAL A 414 -9.07 -10.16 -14.21
C VAL A 414 -9.36 -9.57 -15.56
N ILE A 415 -10.07 -10.32 -16.40
CA ILE A 415 -10.53 -9.87 -17.72
C ILE A 415 -12.06 -9.98 -17.71
N PHE A 416 -12.74 -8.91 -18.09
CA PHE A 416 -14.18 -8.94 -18.34
C PHE A 416 -14.44 -9.25 -19.82
N GLN A 417 -15.42 -10.11 -20.08
CA GLN A 417 -15.75 -10.57 -21.44
C GLN A 417 -16.05 -9.39 -22.38
N GLU A 418 -16.70 -8.36 -21.85
CA GLU A 418 -17.09 -7.15 -22.57
C GLU A 418 -15.88 -6.30 -22.97
N ASN A 419 -14.74 -6.46 -22.28
CA ASN A 419 -13.53 -5.67 -22.48
C ASN A 419 -12.45 -6.41 -23.28
N ILE A 420 -12.74 -7.56 -23.87
CA ILE A 420 -11.74 -8.30 -24.68
C ILE A 420 -11.32 -7.49 -25.91
N TYR A 421 -12.29 -6.84 -26.57
CA TYR A 421 -12.06 -6.01 -27.75
C TYR A 421 -12.30 -4.55 -27.40
N GLN A 422 -11.32 -3.71 -27.68
CA GLN A 422 -11.35 -2.29 -27.35
C GLN A 422 -10.75 -1.49 -28.52
N ASP A 423 -11.09 -0.20 -28.59
CA ASP A 423 -10.36 0.73 -29.45
C ASP A 423 -9.09 1.20 -28.74
N ASN A 424 -7.93 0.77 -29.25
CA ASN A 424 -6.64 1.08 -28.63
C ASN A 424 -6.27 2.57 -28.68
N LYS A 425 -6.96 3.37 -29.51
CA LYS A 425 -6.73 4.82 -29.60
C LYS A 425 -7.44 5.63 -28.51
N THR A 426 -8.42 5.03 -27.84
CA THR A 426 -9.27 5.74 -26.87
C THR A 426 -9.34 5.05 -25.50
N SER A 427 -9.08 3.74 -25.44
CA SER A 427 -9.05 2.97 -24.19
C SER A 427 -7.63 2.72 -23.70
N THR A 428 -7.44 2.68 -22.38
CA THR A 428 -6.22 2.18 -21.73
C THR A 428 -6.47 0.91 -20.91
N ASN A 429 -7.64 0.29 -21.01
CA ASN A 429 -8.04 -0.77 -20.08
C ASN A 429 -7.18 -2.05 -20.18
N HIS A 430 -6.67 -2.41 -21.37
CA HIS A 430 -5.73 -3.54 -21.51
C HIS A 430 -4.37 -3.22 -20.91
N PHE A 431 -3.87 -1.99 -21.10
CA PHE A 431 -2.65 -1.51 -20.41
C PHE A 431 -2.85 -1.54 -18.89
N GLU A 432 -3.97 -0.97 -18.40
CA GLU A 432 -4.31 -0.93 -16.98
C GLU A 432 -4.52 -2.32 -16.37
N ASN A 433 -4.88 -3.34 -17.16
CA ASN A 433 -4.96 -4.72 -16.68
C ASN A 433 -3.62 -5.19 -16.11
N ILE A 434 -2.52 -4.91 -16.81
CA ILE A 434 -1.16 -5.25 -16.39
C ILE A 434 -0.62 -4.21 -15.40
N GLN A 435 -0.76 -2.92 -15.70
CA GLN A 435 -0.24 -1.83 -14.88
C GLN A 435 -0.84 -1.81 -13.47
N SER A 436 -2.17 -1.89 -13.34
CA SER A 436 -2.85 -1.82 -12.05
C SER A 436 -2.59 -3.04 -11.15
N THR A 437 -2.12 -4.15 -11.73
CA THR A 437 -1.83 -5.40 -11.03
C THR A 437 -0.34 -5.72 -10.93
N ASN A 438 0.52 -4.78 -11.30
CA ASN A 438 1.88 -4.70 -10.77
C ASN A 438 1.87 -3.66 -9.64
N TRP A 439 1.93 -4.13 -8.41
CA TRP A 439 1.80 -3.29 -7.22
C TRP A 439 3.18 -3.07 -6.61
N GLN A 440 3.84 -2.00 -7.00
CA GLN A 440 5.18 -1.72 -6.51
C GLN A 440 5.19 -0.70 -5.37
N THR A 441 6.36 -0.45 -4.76
CA THR A 441 6.55 0.64 -3.78
C THR A 441 6.26 2.00 -4.39
N LEU A 442 6.49 2.13 -5.71
CA LEU A 442 6.13 3.30 -6.51
C LEU A 442 5.42 2.87 -7.77
N ARG A 443 4.65 3.79 -8.35
CA ARG A 443 4.03 3.58 -9.66
C ARG A 443 4.17 4.84 -10.52
N ILE A 444 4.79 4.70 -11.68
CA ILE A 444 4.66 5.69 -12.76
C ILE A 444 3.28 5.48 -13.40
N LYS A 445 2.46 6.53 -13.48
CA LYS A 445 1.08 6.47 -13.98
C LYS A 445 1.00 7.30 -15.26
N PRO A 446 1.08 6.65 -16.44
CA PRO A 446 0.79 7.33 -17.70
C PRO A 446 -0.61 7.97 -17.67
N PRO A 447 -0.82 9.06 -18.42
CA PRO A 447 -2.14 9.64 -18.59
C PRO A 447 -2.96 8.81 -19.60
N THR A 448 -4.12 9.32 -20.02
CA THR A 448 -4.90 8.73 -21.12
C THR A 448 -4.52 9.37 -22.46
N GLN A 449 -5.02 8.83 -23.57
CA GLN A 449 -4.85 9.39 -24.91
C GLN A 449 -5.51 10.77 -25.07
N GLU A 450 -6.46 11.13 -24.20
CA GLU A 450 -7.10 12.46 -24.18
C GLU A 450 -6.18 13.56 -23.62
N ALA A 451 -5.09 13.17 -22.94
CA ALA A 451 -4.14 14.09 -22.32
C ALA A 451 -3.13 14.66 -23.32
N VAL A 452 -3.62 15.16 -24.46
CA VAL A 452 -2.79 15.93 -25.40
C VAL A 452 -2.25 17.22 -24.75
N PRO A 453 -1.12 17.80 -25.20
CA PRO A 453 -0.46 18.92 -24.53
C PRO A 453 -1.35 20.12 -24.21
N ASP A 454 -2.32 20.41 -25.08
CA ASP A 454 -3.25 21.53 -24.95
C ASP A 454 -4.38 21.27 -23.94
N ASN A 455 -4.66 20.01 -23.58
CA ASN A 455 -5.70 19.64 -22.63
C ASN A 455 -5.11 19.55 -21.21
N LYS A 456 -5.15 20.66 -20.47
CA LYS A 456 -4.65 20.74 -19.08
C LYS A 456 -5.67 20.33 -18.01
N ASP A 457 -6.89 20.01 -18.42
CA ASP A 457 -7.98 19.64 -17.50
C ASP A 457 -7.98 18.15 -17.13
N VAL A 458 -7.24 17.33 -17.88
CA VAL A 458 -7.06 15.89 -17.61
C VAL A 458 -5.70 15.61 -16.96
N PRO A 459 -5.57 14.53 -16.15
CA PRO A 459 -4.31 14.19 -15.48
C PRO A 459 -3.15 13.98 -16.46
N GLY A 460 -1.98 14.51 -16.12
CA GLY A 460 -0.71 14.28 -16.79
C GLY A 460 0.06 13.06 -16.27
N TRP A 461 1.37 13.08 -16.45
CA TRP A 461 2.29 12.05 -15.95
C TRP A 461 2.41 12.14 -14.43
N ARG A 462 2.09 11.05 -13.75
CA ARG A 462 2.03 11.02 -12.27
C ARG A 462 2.96 9.97 -11.68
N VAL A 463 3.40 10.20 -10.46
CA VAL A 463 4.15 9.25 -9.63
C VAL A 463 3.37 9.03 -8.35
N GLU A 464 3.08 7.77 -8.04
CA GLU A 464 2.38 7.36 -6.83
C GLU A 464 3.37 6.71 -5.85
N PHE A 465 3.38 7.21 -4.62
CA PHE A 465 4.18 6.76 -3.50
C PHE A 465 3.31 5.90 -2.57
N ARG A 466 3.62 4.60 -2.49
CA ARG A 466 2.75 3.54 -1.93
C ARG A 466 3.22 2.82 -0.65
N PRO A 467 4.42 3.04 -0.07
CA PRO A 467 4.93 2.19 0.99
C PRO A 467 4.35 2.50 2.38
N LEU A 468 3.85 3.73 2.62
CA LEU A 468 3.45 4.18 3.95
C LEU A 468 2.36 3.28 4.55
N GLU A 469 2.55 2.87 5.80
CA GLU A 469 1.46 2.27 6.56
C GLU A 469 0.45 3.36 6.92
N ILE A 470 -0.84 3.01 6.95
CA ILE A 470 -1.85 3.93 7.47
C ILE A 470 -1.68 4.08 9.00
N GLN A 471 -1.92 5.29 9.50
CA GLN A 471 -1.80 5.64 10.92
C GLN A 471 -3.18 5.83 11.56
N LEU A 472 -3.25 5.82 12.90
CA LEU A 472 -4.52 5.84 13.64
C LEU A 472 -5.27 7.17 13.55
N THR A 473 -4.55 8.28 13.45
CA THR A 473 -5.15 9.63 13.41
C THR A 473 -4.99 10.30 12.06
N ASP A 474 -5.96 11.14 11.72
CA ASP A 474 -5.90 11.99 10.53
C ASP A 474 -4.72 12.99 10.60
N PHE A 475 -4.31 13.39 11.82
CA PHE A 475 -3.11 14.20 12.07
C PHE A 475 -1.82 13.51 11.61
N GLU A 476 -1.63 12.25 12.00
CA GLU A 476 -0.45 11.48 11.59
C GLU A 476 -0.45 11.26 10.07
N ASN A 477 -1.58 10.83 9.50
CA ASN A 477 -1.69 10.60 8.06
C ASN A 477 -1.41 11.87 7.26
N ALA A 478 -1.95 13.02 7.70
CA ALA A 478 -1.63 14.32 7.09
C ALA A 478 -0.15 14.70 7.25
N ALA A 479 0.48 14.39 8.38
CA ALA A 479 1.90 14.65 8.61
C ALA A 479 2.78 13.90 7.60
N TYR A 480 2.51 12.60 7.38
CA TYR A 480 3.22 11.81 6.38
C TYR A 480 2.93 12.27 4.94
N SER A 481 1.67 12.60 4.62
CA SER A 481 1.30 13.13 3.29
C SER A 481 2.00 14.45 2.98
N ILE A 482 2.05 15.38 3.94
CA ILE A 482 2.75 16.67 3.79
C ILE A 482 4.26 16.46 3.70
N PHE A 483 4.82 15.54 4.49
CA PHE A 483 6.23 15.21 4.42
C PHE A 483 6.61 14.69 3.02
N THR A 484 5.86 13.74 2.46
CA THR A 484 6.10 13.24 1.09
C THR A 484 5.87 14.34 0.04
N TYR A 485 4.88 15.21 0.23
CA TYR A 485 4.67 16.37 -0.64
C TYR A 485 5.88 17.32 -0.64
N LEU A 486 6.44 17.65 0.52
CA LEU A 486 7.61 18.54 0.61
C LEU A 486 8.83 17.93 -0.09
N LEU A 487 9.00 16.61 -0.03
CA LEU A 487 10.03 15.89 -0.77
C LEU A 487 9.80 15.94 -2.29
N ALA A 488 8.56 15.71 -2.74
CA ALA A 488 8.21 15.83 -4.16
C ALA A 488 8.43 17.26 -4.68
N GLU A 489 7.94 18.26 -3.93
CA GLU A 489 8.08 19.66 -4.29
C GLU A 489 9.56 20.06 -4.34
N TYR A 490 10.36 19.69 -3.33
CA TYR A 490 11.81 19.94 -3.34
C TYR A 490 12.46 19.38 -4.61
N LEU A 491 12.23 18.10 -4.92
CA LEU A 491 12.86 17.50 -6.09
C LEU A 491 12.40 18.19 -7.37
N LEU A 492 11.11 18.47 -7.53
CA LEU A 492 10.62 19.11 -8.75
C LEU A 492 11.17 20.53 -8.91
N THR A 493 11.41 21.26 -7.81
CA THR A 493 12.04 22.59 -7.81
C THR A 493 13.54 22.52 -8.11
N PHE A 494 14.27 21.55 -7.56
CA PHE A 494 15.75 21.49 -7.60
C PHE A 494 16.30 20.28 -8.35
N SER A 495 15.50 19.68 -9.25
CA SER A 495 15.81 18.41 -9.93
C SER A 495 17.15 18.37 -10.68
N GLU A 496 17.69 19.53 -11.07
CA GLU A 496 19.00 19.61 -11.72
C GLU A 496 20.19 19.42 -10.77
N GLU A 497 19.98 19.52 -9.46
CA GLU A 497 21.03 19.49 -8.43
C GLU A 497 21.00 18.21 -7.60
N VAL A 498 19.99 17.35 -7.80
CA VAL A 498 19.74 16.15 -7.00
C VAL A 498 20.05 14.90 -7.81
N ASN A 499 21.07 14.16 -7.40
CA ASN A 499 21.37 12.82 -7.87
C ASN A 499 20.70 11.78 -6.96
N PRO A 500 19.57 11.16 -7.37
CA PRO A 500 18.86 10.19 -6.54
C PRO A 500 19.48 8.78 -6.53
N TYR A 501 20.39 8.48 -7.45
CA TYR A 501 20.71 7.09 -7.79
C TYR A 501 21.71 6.43 -6.83
N MET A 502 21.45 5.16 -6.56
CA MET A 502 22.29 4.20 -5.85
C MET A 502 21.98 2.81 -6.41
N PRO A 503 22.80 1.77 -6.15
CA PRO A 503 22.49 0.42 -6.62
C PRO A 503 21.10 -0.07 -6.16
N MET A 504 20.30 -0.61 -7.09
CA MET A 504 18.97 -1.13 -6.81
C MET A 504 19.02 -2.31 -5.84
N SER A 505 20.10 -3.10 -5.87
CA SER A 505 20.37 -4.18 -4.91
C SER A 505 20.33 -3.70 -3.46
N GLN A 506 20.86 -2.52 -3.17
CA GLN A 506 20.83 -1.92 -1.84
C GLN A 506 19.43 -1.44 -1.45
N ILE A 507 18.62 -0.98 -2.41
CA ILE A 507 17.21 -0.61 -2.17
C ILE A 507 16.39 -1.85 -1.83
N TRP A 508 16.63 -2.98 -2.50
CA TRP A 508 15.99 -4.25 -2.17
C TRP A 508 16.39 -4.74 -0.78
N GLN A 509 17.67 -4.64 -0.41
CA GLN A 509 18.14 -4.97 0.93
C GLN A 509 17.52 -4.05 2.00
N ASN A 510 17.42 -2.75 1.73
CA ASN A 510 16.73 -1.81 2.61
C ASN A 510 15.26 -2.19 2.82
N MET A 511 14.59 -2.71 1.79
CA MET A 511 13.22 -3.19 1.93
C MET A 511 13.13 -4.43 2.82
N GLU A 512 14.10 -5.34 2.77
CA GLU A 512 14.17 -6.46 3.73
C GLU A 512 14.40 -5.95 5.16
N THR A 513 15.36 -5.03 5.35
CA THR A 513 15.65 -4.41 6.65
C THR A 513 14.43 -3.71 7.24
N ALA A 514 13.64 -3.01 6.42
CA ALA A 514 12.45 -2.27 6.85
C ALA A 514 11.37 -3.14 7.53
N HIS A 515 11.41 -4.46 7.33
CA HIS A 515 10.46 -5.37 7.96
C HIS A 515 10.79 -5.68 9.42
N LYS A 516 12.09 -5.72 9.77
CA LYS A 516 12.53 -6.23 11.06
C LYS A 516 11.84 -5.48 12.20
N ARG A 517 11.46 -6.20 13.25
CA ARG A 517 10.90 -5.58 14.46
C ARG A 517 11.87 -4.53 15.00
N ASP A 518 11.35 -3.36 15.37
CA ASP A 518 12.11 -2.21 15.85
C ASP A 518 13.13 -1.64 14.83
N ALA A 519 13.00 -1.94 13.52
CA ALA A 519 13.90 -1.43 12.47
C ALA A 519 14.05 0.09 12.47
N LEU A 520 12.99 0.83 12.84
CA LEU A 520 13.03 2.29 13.01
C LEU A 520 14.12 2.73 14.00
N ARG A 521 14.43 1.92 15.02
CA ARG A 521 15.31 2.27 16.13
C ARG A 521 16.65 1.53 16.11
N GLU A 522 16.65 0.30 15.64
CA GLU A 522 17.77 -0.63 15.85
C GLU A 522 18.57 -0.94 14.58
N GLU A 523 18.03 -0.66 13.40
CA GLU A 523 18.62 -1.08 12.14
C GLU A 523 19.22 0.09 11.35
N GLU A 524 20.15 -0.26 10.47
CA GLU A 524 20.81 0.66 9.55
C GLU A 524 20.39 0.36 8.10
N PHE A 525 20.31 1.41 7.29
CA PHE A 525 19.88 1.36 5.91
C PHE A 525 20.94 1.99 5.01
N TYR A 526 21.14 1.43 3.82
CA TYR A 526 21.97 2.08 2.81
C TYR A 526 21.35 3.41 2.41
N TRP A 527 22.11 4.48 2.58
CA TRP A 527 21.71 5.83 2.24
C TRP A 527 22.85 6.56 1.55
N LYS A 528 22.52 7.49 0.64
CA LYS A 528 23.53 8.22 -0.12
C LYS A 528 24.39 9.08 0.78
N ASP A 529 25.70 9.09 0.53
CA ASP A 529 26.65 9.95 1.24
C ASP A 529 26.46 11.43 0.85
N SER A 530 26.05 11.69 -0.39
CA SER A 530 25.74 13.01 -0.93
C SER A 530 24.78 12.94 -2.10
N PHE A 531 23.97 13.98 -2.27
CA PHE A 531 23.01 14.14 -3.38
C PHE A 531 23.52 15.05 -4.50
N GLU A 532 24.69 15.71 -4.37
CA GLU A 532 25.11 16.78 -5.29
C GLU A 532 26.11 16.33 -6.38
N ALA A 533 26.98 15.33 -6.14
CA ALA A 533 27.91 14.79 -7.17
C ALA A 533 28.68 13.52 -6.72
N ASP A 534 28.03 12.55 -6.08
CA ASP A 534 28.66 11.26 -5.75
C ASP A 534 28.23 10.17 -6.74
N ASN A 535 29.15 9.27 -7.12
CA ASN A 535 29.00 8.17 -8.09
C ASN A 535 28.11 7.03 -7.54
N GLY A 536 27.01 7.37 -6.85
CA GLY A 536 26.10 6.42 -6.21
C GLY A 536 26.66 5.78 -4.94
N LYS A 537 27.67 6.38 -4.30
CA LYS A 537 28.21 5.89 -3.02
C LYS A 537 27.18 6.02 -1.90
N THR A 538 27.15 5.00 -1.06
CA THR A 538 26.25 4.88 0.08
C THR A 538 27.01 4.41 1.32
N SER A 539 26.43 4.73 2.47
CA SER A 539 26.82 4.19 3.78
C SER A 539 25.57 3.65 4.48
N GLU A 540 25.75 2.71 5.39
CA GLU A 540 24.69 2.24 6.28
C GLU A 540 24.50 3.27 7.39
N LEU A 541 23.27 3.76 7.57
CA LEU A 541 22.90 4.79 8.53
C LEU A 541 21.63 4.39 9.26
N THR A 542 21.53 4.72 10.54
CA THR A 542 20.27 4.61 11.28
C THR A 542 19.21 5.55 10.70
N ILE A 543 17.92 5.27 10.93
CA ILE A 543 16.85 6.19 10.52
C ILE A 543 17.05 7.59 11.13
N ASN A 544 17.54 7.68 12.37
CA ASN A 544 17.82 8.97 12.98
C ASN A 544 18.85 9.79 12.19
N GLU A 545 19.93 9.15 11.74
CA GLU A 545 20.97 9.78 10.91
C GLU A 545 20.43 10.14 9.52
N ILE A 546 19.66 9.26 8.88
CA ILE A 546 19.02 9.52 7.59
C ILE A 546 18.11 10.74 7.65
N PHE A 547 17.46 11.01 8.77
CA PHE A 547 16.61 12.19 8.92
C PHE A 547 17.39 13.46 9.31
N HIS A 548 18.41 13.33 10.17
CA HIS A 548 18.97 14.50 10.87
C HIS A 548 20.44 14.81 10.58
N ASN A 549 21.17 13.99 9.82
CA ASN A 549 22.54 14.30 9.43
C ASN A 549 22.61 15.61 8.65
N LYS A 550 23.63 16.43 8.93
CA LYS A 550 23.79 17.74 8.27
C LYS A 550 24.07 17.63 6.77
N ASN A 551 24.81 16.59 6.36
CA ASN A 551 25.36 16.49 5.01
C ASN A 551 24.47 15.69 4.05
N ASN A 552 23.67 14.76 4.54
CA ASN A 552 22.82 13.89 3.72
C ASN A 552 21.47 13.57 4.38
N GLY A 553 21.15 14.21 5.50
CA GLY A 553 19.90 13.98 6.22
C GLY A 553 18.72 14.68 5.56
N ILE A 554 17.56 14.05 5.61
CA ILE A 554 16.34 14.51 4.93
C ILE A 554 15.95 15.93 5.35
N PHE A 555 16.01 16.25 6.65
CA PHE A 555 15.65 17.58 7.11
C PHE A 555 16.60 18.66 6.58
N ALA A 556 17.91 18.38 6.61
CA ALA A 556 18.92 19.34 6.18
C ALA A 556 18.95 19.52 4.65
N LYS A 557 18.76 18.43 3.89
CA LYS A 557 18.91 18.43 2.43
C LYS A 557 17.64 18.69 1.65
N PHE A 558 16.47 18.36 2.20
CA PHE A 558 15.21 18.46 1.47
C PHE A 558 14.23 19.39 2.17
N ILE A 559 13.92 19.15 3.44
CA ILE A 559 12.86 19.89 4.15
C ILE A 559 13.24 21.35 4.41
N ASN A 560 14.40 21.63 5.02
CA ASN A 560 14.82 23.01 5.29
C ASN A 560 14.93 23.83 3.99
N PRO A 561 15.63 23.35 2.93
CA PRO A 561 15.74 24.11 1.68
C PRO A 561 14.40 24.43 1.01
N ILE A 562 13.45 23.49 0.95
CA ILE A 562 12.14 23.79 0.36
C ILE A 562 11.35 24.79 1.21
N LEU A 563 11.42 24.70 2.53
CA LEU A 563 10.76 25.66 3.42
C LEU A 563 11.37 27.07 3.29
N CYS A 564 12.71 27.18 3.17
CA CYS A 564 13.39 28.44 2.88
C CYS A 564 12.98 29.00 1.52
N HIS A 565 12.93 28.16 0.48
CA HIS A 565 12.51 28.56 -0.87
C HIS A 565 11.09 29.12 -0.88
N LYS A 566 10.19 28.55 -0.06
CA LYS A 566 8.81 29.02 0.10
C LYS A 566 8.67 30.24 1.03
N GLY A 567 9.75 30.66 1.68
CA GLY A 567 9.74 31.77 2.65
C GLY A 567 9.04 31.44 3.96
N PHE A 568 8.88 30.15 4.30
CA PHE A 568 8.21 29.73 5.54
C PHE A 568 9.14 29.82 6.76
N VAL A 569 10.46 29.71 6.54
CA VAL A 569 11.52 29.82 7.54
C VAL A 569 12.74 30.51 6.93
N HIS A 570 13.66 31.00 7.76
CA HIS A 570 14.92 31.56 7.29
C HIS A 570 15.98 30.47 7.05
N GLU A 571 16.12 29.51 7.98
CA GLU A 571 17.15 28.48 7.90
C GLU A 571 16.62 27.09 8.26
N ARG A 572 15.81 26.98 9.32
CA ARG A 572 15.43 25.66 9.85
C ARG A 572 13.94 25.52 10.14
N TRP A 573 13.42 24.32 9.90
CA TRP A 573 12.01 23.98 10.11
C TRP A 573 11.51 24.25 11.55
N GLU A 574 12.38 24.24 12.57
CA GLU A 574 11.94 24.52 13.94
C GLU A 574 11.45 25.95 14.16
N GLU A 575 11.84 26.90 13.29
CA GLU A 575 11.33 28.28 13.31
C GLU A 575 9.80 28.34 13.11
N LEU A 576 9.23 27.32 12.46
CA LEU A 576 7.78 27.19 12.29
C LEU A 576 7.02 27.15 13.62
N LYS A 577 7.69 26.82 14.74
CA LYS A 577 7.08 26.82 16.08
C LYS A 577 6.57 28.21 16.49
N GLU A 578 7.24 29.26 16.05
CA GLU A 578 6.86 30.64 16.36
C GLU A 578 6.01 31.27 15.24
N SER A 579 5.75 30.52 14.15
CA SER A 579 4.93 30.99 13.03
C SER A 579 3.45 30.97 13.39
N SER A 580 2.76 32.09 13.19
CA SER A 580 1.31 32.18 13.35
C SER A 580 0.53 31.46 12.23
N GLU A 581 1.14 31.27 11.05
CA GLU A 581 0.50 30.67 9.87
C GLU A 581 0.85 29.20 9.67
N HIS A 582 2.01 28.76 10.16
CA HIS A 582 2.56 27.42 9.90
C HIS A 582 2.83 26.59 11.16
N LEU A 583 2.24 26.97 12.29
CA LEU A 583 2.37 26.21 13.54
C LEU A 583 1.94 24.74 13.41
N ARG A 584 0.89 24.43 12.64
CA ARG A 584 0.46 23.04 12.41
C ARG A 584 1.55 22.23 11.69
N LEU A 585 2.24 22.86 10.72
CA LEU A 585 3.36 22.25 10.00
C LEU A 585 4.54 21.94 10.93
N TYR A 586 4.83 22.81 11.91
CA TYR A 586 5.81 22.50 12.95
C TYR A 586 5.49 21.18 13.64
N TYR A 587 4.24 20.98 14.06
CA TYR A 587 3.87 19.76 14.78
C TYR A 587 3.86 18.51 13.88
N TYR A 588 3.52 18.63 12.60
CA TYR A 588 3.71 17.53 11.65
C TYR A 588 5.17 17.12 11.52
N LEU A 589 6.07 18.08 11.28
CA LEU A 589 7.50 17.80 11.12
C LEU A 589 8.14 17.33 12.43
N LYS A 590 7.67 17.84 13.57
CA LYS A 590 8.10 17.38 14.89
C LYS A 590 7.70 15.93 15.15
N LEU A 591 6.49 15.51 14.76
CA LEU A 591 6.08 14.11 14.87
C LEU A 591 7.06 13.21 14.08
N ILE A 592 7.32 13.55 12.82
CA ILE A 592 8.24 12.82 11.94
C ILE A 592 9.65 12.76 12.56
N SER A 593 10.19 13.90 12.99
CA SER A 593 11.52 13.99 13.63
C SER A 593 11.60 13.18 14.93
N ASN A 594 10.57 13.26 15.78
CA ASN A 594 10.54 12.52 17.04
C ASN A 594 10.48 11.01 16.83
N ARG A 595 9.71 10.53 15.84
CA ARG A 595 9.68 9.10 15.47
C ARG A 595 11.02 8.64 14.90
N ALA A 596 11.57 9.38 13.94
CA ALA A 596 12.85 9.05 13.33
C ALA A 596 14.02 9.03 14.35
N SER A 597 13.95 9.87 15.38
CA SER A 597 14.95 9.90 16.47
C SER A 597 14.65 8.95 17.64
N GLY A 598 13.54 8.20 17.59
CA GLY A 598 13.11 7.29 18.66
C GLY A 598 12.61 7.97 19.94
N LYS A 599 12.35 9.29 19.92
CA LYS A 599 11.76 10.04 21.05
C LYS A 599 10.30 9.69 21.29
N THR A 600 9.59 9.29 20.24
CA THR A 600 8.21 8.77 20.29
C THR A 600 8.14 7.46 19.54
N PRO A 601 7.29 6.50 19.97
CA PRO A 601 7.19 5.20 19.32
C PRO A 601 6.56 5.30 17.92
N SER A 602 6.82 4.29 17.08
CA SER A 602 5.95 3.98 15.94
C SER A 602 4.61 3.43 16.43
N ILE A 603 3.60 3.40 15.56
CA ILE A 603 2.33 2.74 15.89
C ILE A 603 2.58 1.26 16.18
N ALA A 604 3.44 0.58 15.40
CA ALA A 604 3.75 -0.83 15.62
C ALA A 604 4.34 -1.08 17.01
N LYS A 605 5.32 -0.27 17.44
CA LYS A 605 5.90 -0.40 18.77
C LYS A 605 4.86 -0.15 19.86
N PHE A 606 4.02 0.88 19.68
CA PHE A 606 3.00 1.25 20.64
C PHE A 606 1.92 0.16 20.82
N LEU A 607 1.43 -0.43 19.72
CA LEU A 607 0.46 -1.53 19.77
C LEU A 607 1.09 -2.82 20.34
N ARG A 608 2.35 -3.10 20.00
CA ARG A 608 3.11 -4.23 20.55
C ARG A 608 3.25 -4.10 22.07
N ASP A 609 3.69 -2.94 22.55
CA ASP A 609 3.86 -2.68 23.98
C ASP A 609 2.54 -2.82 24.73
N PHE A 610 1.43 -2.33 24.15
CA PHE A 610 0.10 -2.54 24.73
C PHE A 610 -0.22 -4.02 24.94
N VAL A 611 0.03 -4.88 23.94
CA VAL A 611 -0.22 -6.32 24.06
C VAL A 611 0.68 -6.94 25.13
N LEU A 612 1.97 -6.62 25.12
CA LEU A 612 2.95 -7.19 26.07
C LEU A 612 2.63 -6.82 27.52
N ASP A 613 2.13 -5.60 27.74
CA ASP A 613 1.75 -5.08 29.07
C ASP A 613 0.31 -5.46 29.48
N HIS A 614 -0.45 -6.09 28.59
CA HIS A 614 -1.85 -6.41 28.85
C HIS A 614 -2.00 -7.47 29.95
N LYS A 615 -2.88 -7.24 30.94
CA LYS A 615 -3.11 -8.14 32.09
C LYS A 615 -3.44 -9.59 31.70
N ASP A 616 -4.08 -9.77 30.55
CA ASP A 616 -4.51 -11.07 30.02
C ASP A 616 -3.50 -11.73 29.08
N TYR A 617 -2.40 -11.06 28.74
CA TYR A 617 -1.34 -11.62 27.91
C TYR A 617 -0.62 -12.76 28.65
N LYS A 618 -0.37 -13.86 27.94
CA LYS A 618 0.14 -15.11 28.55
C LYS A 618 1.61 -15.39 28.23
N GLN A 619 2.33 -14.37 27.76
CA GLN A 619 3.73 -14.48 27.34
C GLN A 619 3.92 -15.54 26.25
N ASP A 620 2.91 -15.74 25.40
CA ASP A 620 2.83 -16.79 24.39
C ASP A 620 2.64 -16.23 22.98
N SER A 621 2.87 -14.92 22.81
CA SER A 621 2.67 -14.16 21.58
C SER A 621 1.21 -14.10 21.09
N ARG A 622 0.22 -14.55 21.88
CA ARG A 622 -1.19 -14.55 21.49
C ARG A 622 -1.87 -13.22 21.78
N VAL A 623 -2.64 -12.75 20.80
CA VAL A 623 -3.60 -11.65 20.95
C VAL A 623 -4.99 -12.26 21.02
N SER A 624 -5.51 -12.47 22.23
CA SER A 624 -6.84 -13.04 22.49
C SER A 624 -7.98 -12.06 22.14
N LYS A 625 -9.24 -12.51 22.18
CA LYS A 625 -10.41 -11.65 21.90
C LYS A 625 -10.46 -10.42 22.82
N ILE A 626 -10.23 -10.62 24.12
CA ILE A 626 -10.23 -9.52 25.09
C ILE A 626 -9.08 -8.54 24.85
N ILE A 627 -7.86 -9.03 24.56
CA ILE A 627 -6.72 -8.16 24.24
C ILE A 627 -7.03 -7.33 22.97
N ASN A 628 -7.61 -7.96 21.96
CA ASN A 628 -7.99 -7.27 20.72
C ASN A 628 -9.08 -6.21 20.96
N TYR A 629 -10.10 -6.53 21.75
CA TYR A 629 -11.14 -5.56 22.10
C TYR A 629 -10.55 -4.34 22.83
N ASP A 630 -9.76 -4.55 23.88
CA ASP A 630 -9.14 -3.46 24.65
C ASP A 630 -8.12 -2.66 23.80
N LEU A 631 -7.43 -3.32 22.87
CA LEU A 631 -6.51 -2.69 21.90
C LEU A 631 -7.27 -1.79 20.91
N LEU A 632 -8.36 -2.28 20.32
CA LEU A 632 -9.15 -1.50 19.37
C LEU A 632 -9.93 -0.36 20.06
N GLU A 633 -10.31 -0.54 21.32
CA GLU A 633 -10.80 0.52 22.19
C GLU A 633 -9.78 1.65 22.37
N LEU A 634 -8.53 1.30 22.64
CA LEU A 634 -7.41 2.25 22.70
C LEU A 634 -7.20 2.94 21.35
N CYS A 635 -7.24 2.20 20.23
CA CYS A 635 -7.17 2.81 18.90
C CYS A 635 -8.31 3.81 18.67
N GLY A 636 -9.55 3.48 19.03
CA GLY A 636 -10.70 4.37 18.90
C GLY A 636 -10.56 5.66 19.72
N ARG A 637 -10.08 5.57 20.97
CA ARG A 637 -9.78 6.75 21.80
C ARG A 637 -8.72 7.65 21.16
N ILE A 638 -7.63 7.05 20.66
CA ILE A 638 -6.56 7.78 19.98
C ILE A 638 -7.08 8.47 18.72
N THR A 639 -7.85 7.77 17.88
CA THR A 639 -8.49 8.35 16.69
C THR A 639 -9.36 9.56 17.03
N ARG A 640 -10.05 9.56 18.18
CA ARG A 640 -10.87 10.68 18.67
C ARG A 640 -10.10 11.77 19.43
N LEU A 641 -8.77 11.63 19.54
CA LEU A 641 -7.92 12.51 20.35
C LEU A 641 -8.36 12.58 21.82
N ASP A 642 -8.77 11.44 22.39
CA ASP A 642 -9.09 11.29 23.81
C ASP A 642 -7.84 10.90 24.61
N ASP A 643 -7.38 11.79 25.49
CA ASP A 643 -6.23 11.56 26.38
C ASP A 643 -6.64 11.29 27.84
N SER A 644 -7.89 10.90 28.10
CA SER A 644 -8.38 10.61 29.45
C SER A 644 -7.56 9.53 30.18
N ASN A 645 -6.94 8.61 29.43
CA ASN A 645 -6.05 7.56 29.93
C ASN A 645 -4.55 7.85 29.71
N GLY A 646 -4.18 9.06 29.25
CA GLY A 646 -2.79 9.42 28.94
C GLY A 646 -2.21 8.72 27.70
N GLU A 647 -3.05 8.15 26.85
CA GLU A 647 -2.68 7.36 25.67
C GLU A 647 -2.06 8.23 24.56
N LEU A 648 -2.62 9.42 24.30
CA LEU A 648 -2.04 10.37 23.34
C LEU A 648 -0.71 10.90 23.85
N THR A 649 -0.61 11.21 25.15
CA THR A 649 0.64 11.70 25.74
C THR A 649 1.75 10.65 25.61
N LYS A 650 1.44 9.36 25.76
CA LYS A 650 2.40 8.26 25.53
C LYS A 650 2.79 8.12 24.06
N LEU A 651 1.82 8.26 23.15
CA LEU A 651 2.05 8.08 21.71
C LEU A 651 2.81 9.24 21.06
N PHE A 652 2.40 10.49 21.36
CA PHE A 652 2.89 11.69 20.69
C PHE A 652 3.85 12.54 21.53
N GLY A 653 3.97 12.25 22.82
CA GLY A 653 4.62 13.12 23.79
C GLY A 653 3.72 14.28 24.22
N SER A 654 4.03 14.87 25.37
CA SER A 654 3.19 15.87 26.04
C SER A 654 2.88 17.12 25.20
N GLU A 655 3.84 17.59 24.41
CA GLU A 655 3.71 18.82 23.63
C GLU A 655 2.64 18.67 22.53
N ILE A 656 2.72 17.61 21.73
CA ILE A 656 1.74 17.32 20.65
C ILE A 656 0.38 16.95 21.26
N ALA A 657 0.36 16.07 22.27
CA ALA A 657 -0.88 15.65 22.92
C ALA A 657 -1.65 16.82 23.56
N THR A 658 -0.95 17.85 24.06
CA THR A 658 -1.59 19.07 24.57
C THR A 658 -2.08 19.99 23.45
N TYR A 659 -1.34 20.06 22.34
CA TYR A 659 -1.64 20.94 21.23
C TYR A 659 -2.89 20.50 20.43
N LEU A 660 -2.98 19.21 20.06
CA LEU A 660 -4.01 18.74 19.13
C LEU A 660 -5.45 18.99 19.60
N PRO A 661 -5.86 18.66 20.84
CA PRO A 661 -7.24 18.88 21.29
C PRO A 661 -7.64 20.37 21.37
N ARG A 662 -6.66 21.27 21.54
CA ARG A 662 -6.86 22.72 21.66
C ARG A 662 -6.85 23.42 20.31
N SER A 663 -6.14 22.88 19.33
CA SER A 663 -5.99 23.44 17.99
C SER A 663 -6.86 22.65 16.99
N LYS A 664 -8.17 22.87 17.08
CA LYS A 664 -9.13 22.29 16.13
C LYS A 664 -9.03 22.99 14.78
N LEU A 665 -8.96 22.20 13.72
CA LEU A 665 -9.01 22.71 12.35
C LEU A 665 -10.37 23.34 12.08
N LYS A 666 -10.36 24.55 11.53
CA LYS A 666 -11.55 25.24 11.05
C LYS A 666 -11.24 25.73 9.64
N VAL A 667 -12.14 25.49 8.71
CA VAL A 667 -12.03 26.15 7.40
C VAL A 667 -12.13 27.64 7.63
N LYS A 668 -11.07 28.39 7.31
CA LYS A 668 -11.22 29.81 7.00
C LYS A 668 -12.13 29.84 5.78
N LYS A 669 -13.38 30.28 5.94
CA LYS A 669 -14.23 30.61 4.79
C LYS A 669 -13.46 31.67 4.01
N ASN A 670 -12.86 31.28 2.90
CA ASN A 670 -12.33 32.23 1.93
C ASN A 670 -13.50 32.92 1.24
#